data_AF-A0A838RCH6-F1
#
_entry.id   AF-A0A838RCH6-F1
#
_cell.length_a   1.000
_cell.length_b   1.000
_cell.length_c   1.000
_cell.angle_alpha   90.00
_cell.angle_beta   90.00
_cell.angle_gamma   90.00
#
_symmetry.space_group_name_H-M   'P 1'
#
loop_
_entity.id
_entity.type
_entity.pdbx_description
1 polymer ?
#
loop_
_entity_poly.entity_id
_entity_poly.type
_entity_poly.pdbx_seq_one_letter_code
_entity_poly.pdbx_strand_id
1 'polypeptide(L)'
;MQRGLSDGNQTPDARPTAWEWAYALHGAGDSLVTCPKGHHYPAHLAECPDCRKYDDKVAPIPVYSASPPPTPGLPQPSPYGPATLPAAPRPRQSGWRVLLLLLLPLLAGALIVYATSVIEFDPTRSTDPQPIPMSSNRAIHTTTSVVDDMVMKQVAAGEFVMGAATGEERASEDEQPQHVIYLDTFWIDQTEVTNAMFARFVAERGYRTDAERAGRAWVGEQTEHVEGASWLHPRGPDSTIKGLDDHPVVQVSWNDAVAYCEWAGRRLPTEAEWEKVARGTDGRKYPWGNDYPRGHQANFVDSNVPQDAGDENRADGYRYTAPVGSYPAGESYYGVLDMVGNVNEWVADWYDEAYYASSPKENPPGPNTGPGRVLRSSSWAGYGPYLGVAARSHASANSQAAVIGFRCAADPEEAAPQAMESEEEAPPGPMERAGQALLDPTFGVEGWVTSDFSGTGDGIRMVLLQPDGKLLAVGGADSESGSADWGSQKFALARYLSDGTPDPIFGEGGLQRTSFPQNSVGARAALLQPDGRVVVAGLSRGGIALARYDARDGSLDPSFGTEGRIVTERTYALEMTAMVAQPDGRFLVAGVTPIQGDIVLLRYEPDGTLDGSFGNRGVVVTSLEDERRGGAHALALQPDGKLLVAGYTYPTEQPERTDFLLLRYEATGQLDQSFGEGGVVILDIGQGPDAAFDLVLQPNGAIVVAGTADVDPGEGRKHVFAMARFSSTGEQDMEFGFGGQSLVPFDDDEAVIFALQLQPDGSLLAAGVSRPQVAWYPFILPFHYSHDGQPALARYGPDGQLDSTFGAKGQMVFHPPPGGGSIHDLLLLPDGSVIGAGDLGGDFALIRLKAAP
;
A
#
# COMPACT_ATOMS: atom_id res chain seq x y z
N MET A 1 64.01 -10.79 11.41
CA MET A 1 64.80 -11.40 12.51
C MET A 1 63.86 -11.65 13.70
N GLN A 2 64.28 -12.38 14.73
CA GLN A 2 63.43 -12.77 15.88
C GLN A 2 63.23 -11.64 16.93
N ARG A 3 62.28 -11.89 17.86
CA ARG A 3 61.96 -11.17 19.13
C ARG A 3 61.07 -9.91 18.95
N GLY A 4 59.97 -9.71 19.68
CA GLY A 4 59.16 -10.59 20.54
C GLY A 4 59.01 -10.16 22.02
N LEU A 5 57.81 -10.38 22.59
CA LEU A 5 57.40 -10.20 24.02
C LEU A 5 57.39 -8.73 24.53
N SER A 6 56.53 -8.29 25.46
CA SER A 6 55.37 -8.90 26.17
C SER A 6 54.55 -7.81 26.91
N ASP A 7 53.30 -8.11 27.26
CA ASP A 7 52.45 -7.65 28.40
C ASP A 7 52.39 -6.16 28.82
N GLY A 8 51.18 -5.60 28.98
CA GLY A 8 50.98 -4.23 29.49
C GLY A 8 49.53 -3.74 29.61
N ASN A 9 48.72 -4.37 30.47
CA ASN A 9 47.28 -4.07 30.64
C ASN A 9 46.96 -2.70 31.28
N GLN A 10 46.15 -1.84 30.62
CA GLN A 10 45.27 -0.85 31.26
C GLN A 10 44.21 -0.22 30.32
N THR A 11 43.04 0.11 30.88
CA THR A 11 41.86 0.78 30.28
C THR A 11 41.35 1.86 31.27
N PRO A 12 40.43 2.80 30.93
CA PRO A 12 39.65 3.00 29.68
C PRO A 12 39.72 4.47 29.16
N ASP A 13 38.64 4.92 28.49
CA ASP A 13 38.22 6.31 28.22
C ASP A 13 38.97 7.17 27.18
N ALA A 14 38.53 7.06 25.92
CA ALA A 14 37.90 8.17 25.18
C ALA A 14 37.29 7.69 23.84
N ARG A 15 36.05 8.12 23.50
CA ARG A 15 35.57 8.15 22.11
C ARG A 15 36.14 9.39 21.41
N PRO A 16 36.46 9.32 20.11
CA PRO A 16 35.61 10.04 19.18
C PRO A 16 35.32 9.32 17.84
N THR A 17 34.12 9.59 17.32
CA THR A 17 33.66 9.60 15.91
C THR A 17 34.50 8.90 14.83
N ALA A 18 33.88 7.98 14.10
CA ALA A 18 34.41 7.42 12.87
C ALA A 18 34.32 8.38 11.67
N TRP A 19 35.37 8.43 10.86
CA TRP A 19 35.41 8.51 9.39
C TRP A 19 36.85 8.16 8.94
N GLU A 20 37.07 7.99 7.63
CA GLU A 20 38.37 7.70 6.98
C GLU A 20 39.10 6.39 7.36
N TRP A 21 38.90 5.32 6.57
CA TRP A 21 39.97 4.33 6.30
C TRP A 21 39.91 3.81 4.86
N ALA A 22 40.90 4.18 4.04
CA ALA A 22 41.16 3.61 2.73
C ALA A 22 42.68 3.60 2.47
N TYR A 23 43.13 2.71 1.57
CA TYR A 23 44.54 2.51 1.16
C TYR A 23 45.56 2.08 2.21
N ALA A 24 45.76 0.76 2.33
CA ALA A 24 47.11 0.17 2.36
C ALA A 24 47.12 -1.31 1.95
N LEU A 25 47.59 -1.63 0.73
CA LEU A 25 48.44 -2.80 0.42
C LEU A 25 48.72 -2.91 -1.09
N HIS A 26 49.91 -2.50 -1.51
CA HIS A 26 50.49 -2.86 -2.81
C HIS A 26 51.64 -3.85 -2.59
N GLY A 27 51.62 -4.98 -3.29
CA GLY A 27 52.40 -6.17 -2.96
C GLY A 27 53.15 -6.81 -4.12
N ALA A 28 53.70 -6.00 -5.03
CA ALA A 28 54.68 -6.34 -6.07
C ALA A 28 54.33 -7.45 -7.09
N GLY A 29 54.29 -7.08 -8.39
CA GLY A 29 54.40 -8.08 -9.45
C GLY A 29 53.99 -7.65 -10.86
N ASP A 30 54.70 -6.70 -11.51
CA ASP A 30 55.07 -6.92 -12.92
C ASP A 30 56.24 -6.04 -13.43
N SER A 31 56.61 -6.30 -14.69
CA SER A 31 57.88 -6.09 -15.37
C SER A 31 58.07 -4.68 -15.93
N LEU A 32 59.31 -4.17 -15.90
CA LEU A 32 59.71 -2.89 -16.49
C LEU A 32 60.52 -3.06 -17.79
N VAL A 33 60.26 -2.17 -18.76
CA VAL A 33 61.11 -1.94 -19.94
C VAL A 33 61.53 -0.46 -19.96
N THR A 34 62.81 -0.19 -20.27
CA THR A 34 63.38 1.17 -20.31
C THR A 34 63.86 1.55 -21.71
N CYS A 35 63.69 2.84 -22.07
CA CYS A 35 64.23 3.43 -23.28
C CYS A 35 64.93 4.78 -22.98
N PRO A 36 65.87 5.24 -23.84
CA PRO A 36 67.02 6.03 -23.40
C PRO A 36 66.79 7.55 -23.25
N LYS A 37 65.68 7.98 -22.63
CA LYS A 37 65.48 9.36 -22.14
C LYS A 37 64.84 9.48 -20.74
N GLY A 38 64.75 8.39 -19.97
CA GLY A 38 64.67 8.48 -18.50
C GLY A 38 63.30 8.77 -17.86
N HIS A 39 62.19 8.50 -18.55
CA HIS A 39 60.83 8.59 -17.98
C HIS A 39 60.05 7.30 -18.27
N HIS A 40 59.10 6.96 -17.39
CA HIS A 40 58.27 5.75 -17.44
C HIS A 40 56.79 6.13 -17.60
N TYR A 41 56.04 5.30 -18.34
CA TYR A 41 54.58 5.40 -18.49
C TYR A 41 53.97 3.99 -18.56
N PRO A 42 52.80 3.73 -17.96
CA PRO A 42 51.95 2.59 -18.31
C PRO A 42 51.26 2.85 -19.66
N ALA A 43 50.77 1.79 -20.32
CA ALA A 43 50.11 1.91 -21.62
C ALA A 43 48.63 1.49 -21.53
N HIS A 44 47.72 2.40 -21.88
CA HIS A 44 46.81 2.26 -23.03
C HIS A 44 45.90 3.50 -23.20
N LEU A 45 45.62 3.85 -24.47
CA LEU A 45 44.63 4.85 -24.96
C LEU A 45 44.89 6.35 -24.69
N ALA A 46 44.14 7.18 -25.43
CA ALA A 46 44.02 8.66 -25.39
C ALA A 46 45.26 9.52 -25.75
N GLU A 47 45.36 9.79 -27.06
CA GLU A 47 45.63 11.06 -27.77
C GLU A 47 46.27 12.29 -27.07
N CYS A 48 47.14 12.99 -27.83
CA CYS A 48 47.89 14.17 -27.37
C CYS A 48 47.30 15.50 -27.91
N PRO A 49 46.84 16.43 -27.06
CA PRO A 49 46.11 17.63 -27.47
C PRO A 49 47.00 18.89 -27.65
N ASP A 50 48.07 18.83 -28.46
CA ASP A 50 48.87 20.04 -28.76
C ASP A 50 49.42 20.12 -30.20
N CYS A 51 48.53 20.47 -31.15
CA CYS A 51 48.91 21.09 -32.43
C CYS A 51 47.72 21.75 -33.15
N ARG A 52 47.59 23.08 -33.04
CA ARG A 52 46.86 23.90 -34.02
C ARG A 52 47.78 24.96 -34.62
N LYS A 53 48.04 24.89 -35.93
CA LYS A 53 48.33 26.07 -36.75
C LYS A 53 48.19 25.81 -38.26
N TYR A 54 47.94 26.92 -38.94
CA TYR A 54 47.96 27.17 -40.38
C TYR A 54 49.32 26.75 -41.01
N ASP A 55 49.50 26.61 -42.34
CA ASP A 55 48.87 27.44 -43.38
C ASP A 55 48.89 26.87 -44.82
N ASP A 56 47.96 27.40 -45.63
CA ASP A 56 48.04 27.81 -47.05
C ASP A 56 48.36 26.89 -48.26
N LYS A 57 47.66 27.22 -49.38
CA LYS A 57 47.95 26.98 -50.82
C LYS A 57 48.22 25.56 -51.36
N VAL A 58 47.32 25.10 -52.24
CA VAL A 58 47.46 25.18 -53.73
C VAL A 58 46.05 25.13 -54.38
N ALA A 59 45.86 25.92 -55.44
CA ALA A 59 44.75 25.89 -56.41
C ALA A 59 45.41 26.02 -57.84
N PRO A 60 44.75 25.82 -59.02
CA PRO A 60 43.33 26.18 -59.29
C PRO A 60 42.56 25.47 -60.46
N ILE A 61 41.30 25.94 -60.71
CA ILE A 61 40.66 26.19 -62.05
C ILE A 61 40.13 25.00 -62.90
N PRO A 62 39.02 25.10 -63.70
CA PRO A 62 37.87 26.07 -63.70
C PRO A 62 36.45 25.55 -64.15
N VAL A 63 35.42 26.44 -64.08
CA VAL A 63 34.07 26.51 -64.74
C VAL A 63 33.05 25.34 -64.63
N TYR A 64 31.71 25.52 -64.60
CA TYR A 64 30.73 26.62 -64.80
C TYR A 64 29.60 26.54 -63.72
N SER A 65 28.78 27.54 -63.28
CA SER A 65 28.45 28.94 -63.63
C SER A 65 27.35 29.19 -64.72
N ALA A 66 26.24 29.94 -64.54
CA ALA A 66 25.60 30.54 -63.33
C ALA A 66 24.16 31.13 -63.59
N SER A 67 23.25 30.95 -62.61
CA SER A 67 22.24 31.92 -62.05
C SER A 67 21.11 32.56 -62.95
N PRO A 68 20.32 33.62 -62.54
CA PRO A 68 18.83 33.57 -62.43
C PRO A 68 18.11 34.81 -63.07
N PRO A 69 16.96 35.42 -62.62
CA PRO A 69 15.74 35.07 -61.83
C PRO A 69 14.45 35.27 -62.71
N PRO A 70 13.23 35.79 -62.34
CA PRO A 70 12.53 36.15 -61.08
C PRO A 70 11.01 35.71 -60.99
N THR A 71 10.14 36.54 -60.38
CA THR A 71 8.67 36.43 -60.06
C THR A 71 7.80 37.37 -60.96
N PRO A 72 6.45 37.64 -60.79
CA PRO A 72 5.44 37.27 -59.75
C PRO A 72 3.99 36.91 -60.25
N GLY A 73 3.02 36.70 -59.33
CA GLY A 73 1.61 37.16 -59.50
C GLY A 73 0.42 36.20 -59.29
N LEU A 74 -0.63 36.68 -58.59
CA LEU A 74 -2.06 36.27 -58.63
C LEU A 74 -2.84 37.21 -59.62
N PRO A 75 -4.12 37.01 -60.05
CA PRO A 75 -5.25 36.29 -59.40
C PRO A 75 -6.27 35.55 -60.34
N GLN A 76 -7.46 35.22 -59.80
CA GLN A 76 -8.74 34.81 -60.47
C GLN A 76 -9.47 36.03 -61.14
N PRO A 77 -10.61 35.92 -61.90
CA PRO A 77 -11.57 34.80 -62.09
C PRO A 77 -12.11 34.54 -63.55
N SER A 78 -13.18 33.73 -63.66
CA SER A 78 -14.01 33.33 -64.84
C SER A 78 -14.60 34.49 -65.70
N PRO A 79 -15.05 34.24 -66.97
CA PRO A 79 -16.52 34.12 -67.22
C PRO A 79 -17.05 33.35 -68.48
N TYR A 80 -18.37 33.08 -68.48
CA TYR A 80 -19.36 32.83 -69.58
C TYR A 80 -19.51 31.47 -70.32
N GLY A 81 -20.79 31.13 -70.62
CA GLY A 81 -21.28 29.99 -71.44
C GLY A 81 -21.68 30.39 -72.88
N PRO A 82 -22.73 29.82 -73.54
CA PRO A 82 -24.12 29.97 -73.04
C PRO A 82 -25.25 28.95 -73.45
N ALA A 83 -26.40 29.08 -72.77
CA ALA A 83 -27.81 29.06 -73.25
C ALA A 83 -28.50 27.84 -73.94
N THR A 84 -29.72 27.51 -73.43
CA THR A 84 -31.00 27.82 -74.13
C THR A 84 -32.25 27.70 -73.22
N LEU A 85 -33.35 28.36 -73.63
CA LEU A 85 -34.72 28.44 -73.07
C LEU A 85 -35.69 28.58 -74.28
N PRO A 86 -37.06 28.65 -74.18
CA PRO A 86 -37.94 28.72 -73.00
C PRO A 86 -39.21 27.81 -73.04
N ALA A 87 -40.03 27.84 -71.98
CA ALA A 87 -41.51 27.95 -72.07
C ALA A 87 -42.16 28.17 -70.69
N ALA A 88 -43.33 28.82 -70.65
CA ALA A 88 -44.23 28.89 -69.49
C ALA A 88 -45.70 28.87 -69.99
N PRO A 89 -46.67 28.43 -69.17
CA PRO A 89 -47.47 29.41 -68.42
C PRO A 89 -47.86 28.96 -66.99
N ARG A 90 -48.40 29.89 -66.20
CA ARG A 90 -49.02 29.65 -64.87
C ARG A 90 -50.51 29.30 -65.05
N PRO A 91 -51.16 28.61 -64.09
CA PRO A 91 -51.85 29.36 -63.04
C PRO A 91 -51.69 28.79 -61.61
N ARG A 92 -52.26 29.50 -60.62
CA ARG A 92 -52.21 29.19 -59.18
C ARG A 92 -53.04 27.95 -58.81
N GLN A 93 -52.53 27.11 -57.90
CA GLN A 93 -53.34 26.53 -56.81
C GLN A 93 -52.54 26.52 -55.49
N SER A 94 -53.27 26.39 -54.38
CA SER A 94 -52.85 26.58 -52.97
C SER A 94 -51.61 25.80 -52.53
N GLY A 95 -50.61 26.51 -51.99
CA GLY A 95 -49.37 25.95 -51.41
C GLY A 95 -49.54 25.30 -50.02
N TRP A 96 -50.53 24.42 -49.85
CA TRP A 96 -50.81 23.73 -48.57
C TRP A 96 -50.30 22.27 -48.51
N ARG A 97 -49.70 21.75 -49.60
CA ARG A 97 -49.27 20.33 -49.69
C ARG A 97 -47.77 20.07 -49.58
N VAL A 98 -46.93 21.10 -49.55
CA VAL A 98 -45.46 20.93 -49.37
C VAL A 98 -45.05 21.05 -47.90
N LEU A 99 -45.76 21.86 -47.09
CA LEU A 99 -45.52 21.96 -45.65
C LEU A 99 -45.77 20.63 -44.90
N LEU A 100 -46.67 19.80 -45.44
CA LEU A 100 -47.06 18.50 -44.87
C LEU A 100 -46.01 17.39 -45.04
N LEU A 101 -45.03 17.53 -45.94
CA LEU A 101 -43.98 16.53 -46.17
C LEU A 101 -42.66 16.82 -45.43
N LEU A 102 -42.54 17.99 -44.80
CA LEU A 102 -41.40 18.36 -43.94
C LEU A 102 -41.70 18.26 -42.44
N LEU A 103 -42.97 18.07 -42.05
CA LEU A 103 -43.39 17.90 -40.64
C LEU A 103 -43.55 16.43 -40.21
N LEU A 104 -43.58 15.48 -41.16
CA LEU A 104 -43.75 14.05 -40.84
C LEU A 104 -42.60 13.41 -40.04
N PRO A 105 -41.30 13.75 -40.26
CA PRO A 105 -40.22 13.27 -39.40
C PRO A 105 -40.32 13.80 -37.96
N LEU A 106 -40.78 15.04 -37.80
CA LEU A 106 -40.88 15.72 -36.49
C LEU A 106 -42.08 15.20 -35.66
N LEU A 107 -43.18 14.81 -36.30
CA LEU A 107 -44.31 14.17 -35.61
C LEU A 107 -44.06 12.70 -35.27
N ALA A 108 -43.22 11.99 -36.04
CA ALA A 108 -42.80 10.63 -35.68
C ALA A 108 -41.89 10.61 -34.45
N GLY A 109 -40.91 11.52 -34.38
CA GLY A 109 -40.02 11.65 -33.22
C GLY A 109 -40.76 12.00 -31.92
N ALA A 110 -41.80 12.84 -31.99
CA ALA A 110 -42.60 13.20 -30.83
C ALA A 110 -43.45 12.05 -30.25
N LEU A 111 -43.87 11.08 -31.07
CA LEU A 111 -44.80 10.04 -30.64
C LEU A 111 -44.15 8.87 -29.90
N ILE A 112 -42.88 8.56 -30.20
CA ILE A 112 -42.13 7.51 -29.48
C ILE A 112 -41.76 8.00 -28.06
N VAL A 113 -41.47 9.29 -27.90
CA VAL A 113 -41.16 9.93 -26.60
C VAL A 113 -42.39 10.04 -25.67
N TYR A 114 -43.60 9.90 -26.22
CA TYR A 114 -44.87 9.98 -25.47
C TYR A 114 -45.54 8.62 -25.20
N ALA A 115 -44.91 7.51 -25.61
CA ALA A 115 -45.52 6.17 -25.59
C ALA A 115 -44.92 5.19 -24.55
N THR A 116 -43.85 5.57 -23.85
CA THR A 116 -43.25 4.79 -22.73
C THR A 116 -43.28 5.54 -21.39
N SER A 117 -43.86 6.74 -21.36
CA SER A 117 -43.95 7.65 -20.20
C SER A 117 -45.30 7.58 -19.48
N VAL A 118 -45.92 6.40 -19.45
CA VAL A 118 -47.12 6.09 -18.66
C VAL A 118 -46.95 4.76 -17.94
N ILE A 119 -46.39 4.81 -16.72
CA ILE A 119 -46.56 3.76 -15.71
C ILE A 119 -47.15 4.44 -14.47
N GLU A 120 -48.03 3.67 -13.83
CA GLU A 120 -48.99 3.94 -12.75
C GLU A 120 -48.66 5.03 -11.70
N PHE A 121 -49.72 5.73 -11.31
CA PHE A 121 -49.72 6.82 -10.33
C PHE A 121 -49.97 6.23 -8.93
N ASP A 122 -48.90 5.94 -8.19
CA ASP A 122 -49.00 5.54 -6.78
C ASP A 122 -49.34 6.77 -5.91
N PRO A 123 -50.46 6.77 -5.16
CA PRO A 123 -50.98 7.95 -4.47
C PRO A 123 -50.33 8.24 -3.10
N THR A 124 -49.10 7.78 -2.86
CA THR A 124 -48.43 7.86 -1.53
C THR A 124 -47.22 8.80 -1.46
N ARG A 125 -46.81 9.46 -2.55
CA ARG A 125 -45.55 10.24 -2.58
C ARG A 125 -45.73 11.67 -2.08
N SER A 126 -45.42 11.91 -0.80
CA SER A 126 -45.37 13.23 -0.15
C SER A 126 -44.36 14.19 -0.81
N THR A 127 -44.55 15.48 -0.60
CA THR A 127 -43.75 16.57 -1.20
C THR A 127 -42.57 16.98 -0.32
N ASP A 128 -41.56 16.12 -0.20
CA ASP A 128 -40.31 16.49 0.46
C ASP A 128 -39.44 17.38 -0.47
N PRO A 129 -38.93 18.54 -0.01
CA PRO A 129 -37.97 19.33 -0.77
C PRO A 129 -36.65 18.57 -0.96
N GLN A 130 -36.07 18.70 -2.15
CA GLN A 130 -34.77 18.08 -2.47
C GLN A 130 -33.66 18.61 -1.55
N PRO A 131 -32.80 17.75 -0.98
CA PRO A 131 -31.64 18.20 -0.23
C PRO A 131 -30.69 18.98 -1.15
N ILE A 132 -30.16 20.10 -0.63
CA ILE A 132 -29.11 20.87 -1.30
C ILE A 132 -27.84 20.01 -1.29
N PRO A 133 -27.10 19.87 -2.42
CA PRO A 133 -25.90 19.03 -2.46
C PRO A 133 -24.80 19.60 -1.55
N MET A 134 -24.60 18.97 -0.40
CA MET A 134 -23.52 19.32 0.53
C MET A 134 -22.17 18.83 0.00
N SER A 135 -21.37 19.76 -0.55
CA SER A 135 -19.91 19.69 -0.58
C SER A 135 -19.28 18.34 -1.00
N SER A 136 -19.70 17.77 -2.13
CA SER A 136 -19.28 16.45 -2.64
C SER A 136 -17.84 16.39 -3.18
N ASN A 137 -16.85 16.94 -2.46
CA ASN A 137 -15.44 16.99 -2.88
C ASN A 137 -14.44 17.15 -1.72
N ARG A 138 -14.74 16.64 -0.53
CA ARG A 138 -13.81 16.53 0.60
C ARG A 138 -13.58 15.06 0.92
N ALA A 139 -12.33 14.61 0.88
CA ALA A 139 -11.97 13.29 1.39
C ALA A 139 -12.05 13.33 2.93
N ILE A 140 -12.97 12.56 3.49
CA ILE A 140 -13.09 12.36 4.94
C ILE A 140 -12.40 11.04 5.25
N HIS A 141 -11.20 11.10 5.83
CA HIS A 141 -10.47 9.91 6.21
C HIS A 141 -11.32 9.07 7.17
N THR A 142 -11.35 7.77 6.91
CA THR A 142 -12.22 6.80 7.60
C THR A 142 -11.36 5.61 7.99
N THR A 143 -11.40 5.21 9.26
CA THR A 143 -10.75 3.99 9.75
C THR A 143 -11.78 3.05 10.38
N THR A 144 -11.32 1.90 10.88
CA THR A 144 -12.17 0.91 11.57
C THR A 144 -11.42 0.41 12.79
N SER A 145 -12.01 0.58 13.96
CA SER A 145 -11.50 0.06 15.23
C SER A 145 -11.33 -1.45 15.14
N VAL A 146 -10.13 -1.93 15.48
CA VAL A 146 -9.79 -3.37 15.45
C VAL A 146 -10.28 -4.14 16.68
N VAL A 147 -10.86 -3.45 17.67
CA VAL A 147 -11.39 -4.05 18.90
C VAL A 147 -12.89 -4.33 18.77
N ASP A 148 -13.65 -3.36 18.26
CA ASP A 148 -15.12 -3.43 18.19
C ASP A 148 -15.74 -3.31 16.79
N ASP A 149 -14.91 -3.26 15.73
CA ASP A 149 -15.32 -3.10 14.32
C ASP A 149 -16.05 -1.77 14.01
N MET A 150 -16.02 -0.80 14.93
CA MET A 150 -16.62 0.51 14.74
C MET A 150 -15.88 1.31 13.66
N VAL A 151 -16.62 1.83 12.69
CA VAL A 151 -16.09 2.77 11.69
C VAL A 151 -15.90 4.13 12.35
N MET A 152 -14.73 4.75 12.20
CA MET A 152 -14.45 6.09 12.74
C MET A 152 -14.16 7.09 11.61
N LYS A 153 -14.54 8.35 11.81
CA LYS A 153 -14.32 9.48 10.89
C LYS A 153 -13.27 10.42 11.47
N GLN A 154 -12.33 10.85 10.63
CA GLN A 154 -11.35 11.85 11.01
C GLN A 154 -11.95 13.26 10.88
N VAL A 155 -11.86 14.02 11.95
CA VAL A 155 -12.29 15.41 12.04
C VAL A 155 -11.04 16.28 11.94
N ALA A 156 -10.82 16.90 10.80
CA ALA A 156 -9.61 17.72 10.58
C ALA A 156 -9.52 18.91 11.57
N ALA A 157 -8.29 19.22 11.97
CA ALA A 157 -7.95 20.40 12.77
C ALA A 157 -8.54 21.71 12.20
N GLY A 158 -8.88 22.65 13.09
CA GLY A 158 -9.38 23.96 12.72
C GLY A 158 -10.47 24.51 13.66
N GLU A 159 -10.76 25.80 13.46
CA GLU A 159 -11.79 26.55 14.17
C GLU A 159 -13.22 26.11 13.80
N PHE A 160 -14.11 26.13 14.79
CA PHE A 160 -15.56 26.13 14.58
C PHE A 160 -16.26 27.04 15.59
N VAL A 161 -17.58 27.19 15.44
CA VAL A 161 -18.42 28.05 16.28
C VAL A 161 -19.23 27.18 17.24
N MET A 162 -18.89 27.21 18.52
CA MET A 162 -19.53 26.42 19.58
C MET A 162 -20.62 27.24 20.29
N GLY A 163 -21.71 26.59 20.72
CA GLY A 163 -22.82 27.19 21.45
C GLY A 163 -23.84 27.95 20.60
N ALA A 164 -24.91 28.41 21.25
CA ALA A 164 -26.04 29.10 20.62
C ALA A 164 -25.89 30.63 20.68
N ALA A 165 -26.39 31.33 19.65
CA ALA A 165 -26.30 32.78 19.57
C ALA A 165 -27.20 33.47 20.61
N THR A 166 -26.78 34.63 21.11
CA THR A 166 -27.56 35.33 22.15
C THR A 166 -28.93 35.77 21.65
N GLY A 167 -29.99 35.19 22.24
CA GLY A 167 -31.38 35.41 21.82
C GLY A 167 -31.84 34.52 20.65
N GLU A 168 -31.12 33.44 20.35
CA GLU A 168 -31.53 32.44 19.36
C GLU A 168 -32.82 31.71 19.77
N GLU A 169 -33.76 31.51 18.84
CA GLU A 169 -35.02 30.83 19.14
C GLU A 169 -34.76 29.38 19.58
N ARG A 170 -35.25 29.04 20.78
CA ARG A 170 -35.18 27.72 21.46
C ARG A 170 -33.84 27.35 22.09
N ALA A 171 -32.86 28.24 22.10
CA ALA A 171 -31.63 28.04 22.88
C ALA A 171 -31.86 28.29 24.38
N SER A 172 -31.26 27.46 25.22
CA SER A 172 -31.20 27.62 26.67
C SER A 172 -30.15 28.67 27.10
N GLU A 173 -30.11 29.06 28.38
CA GLU A 173 -29.15 30.06 28.87
C GLU A 173 -27.72 29.51 28.99
N ASP A 174 -27.58 28.22 29.32
CA ASP A 174 -26.32 27.46 29.46
C ASP A 174 -25.69 27.03 28.12
N GLU A 175 -26.42 27.17 27.01
CA GLU A 175 -25.91 27.02 25.63
C GLU A 175 -25.15 28.28 25.15
N GLN A 176 -25.15 29.36 25.94
CA GLN A 176 -24.64 30.68 25.57
C GLN A 176 -23.40 31.05 26.42
N PRO A 177 -22.50 31.92 25.93
CA PRO A 177 -22.50 32.56 24.62
C PRO A 177 -21.94 31.67 23.51
N GLN A 178 -22.41 31.89 22.29
CA GLN A 178 -21.72 31.42 21.10
C GLN A 178 -20.30 31.98 21.02
N HIS A 179 -19.31 31.11 20.83
CA HIS A 179 -17.90 31.45 20.83
C HIS A 179 -17.12 30.63 19.78
N VAL A 180 -15.98 31.16 19.32
CA VAL A 180 -15.09 30.45 18.38
C VAL A 180 -14.03 29.72 19.18
N ILE A 181 -13.89 28.42 18.91
CA ILE A 181 -12.82 27.58 19.44
C ILE A 181 -12.14 26.80 18.32
N TYR A 182 -10.85 26.54 18.49
CA TYR A 182 -10.03 25.67 17.68
C TYR A 182 -9.97 24.29 18.34
N LEU A 183 -10.14 23.25 17.53
CA LEU A 183 -9.84 21.88 17.90
C LEU A 183 -8.81 21.31 16.91
N ASP A 184 -7.87 20.52 17.41
CA ASP A 184 -6.95 19.73 16.60
C ASP A 184 -7.66 18.63 15.80
N THR A 185 -6.87 17.80 15.11
CA THR A 185 -7.39 16.63 14.40
C THR A 185 -7.67 15.52 15.41
N PHE A 186 -8.82 14.88 15.31
CA PHE A 186 -9.19 13.72 16.12
C PHE A 186 -10.04 12.73 15.30
N TRP A 187 -10.25 11.53 15.84
CA TRP A 187 -11.16 10.52 15.31
C TRP A 187 -12.41 10.42 16.17
N ILE A 188 -13.59 10.23 15.56
CA ILE A 188 -14.83 9.95 16.28
C ILE A 188 -15.58 8.78 15.63
N ASP A 189 -16.29 7.99 16.43
CA ASP A 189 -17.14 6.91 15.95
C ASP A 189 -18.25 7.43 15.01
N GLN A 190 -18.43 6.75 13.86
CA GLN A 190 -19.43 7.13 12.86
C GLN A 190 -20.86 7.02 13.41
N THR A 191 -21.09 6.14 14.38
CA THR A 191 -22.39 5.85 15.00
C THR A 191 -22.26 5.75 16.51
N GLU A 192 -23.39 5.70 17.20
CA GLU A 192 -23.48 5.29 18.60
C GLU A 192 -22.99 3.83 18.77
N VAL A 193 -22.46 3.48 19.95
CA VAL A 193 -22.01 2.10 20.23
C VAL A 193 -23.21 1.14 20.27
N THR A 194 -23.15 0.04 19.50
CA THR A 194 -24.28 -0.91 19.37
C THR A 194 -24.37 -1.95 20.51
N ASN A 195 -25.53 -2.59 20.65
CA ASN A 195 -25.73 -3.70 21.59
C ASN A 195 -24.80 -4.90 21.30
N ALA A 196 -24.52 -5.22 20.02
CA ALA A 196 -23.59 -6.29 19.65
C ALA A 196 -22.14 -5.97 20.06
N MET A 197 -21.72 -4.72 19.83
CA MET A 197 -20.40 -4.22 20.22
C MET A 197 -20.22 -4.24 21.75
N PHE A 198 -21.20 -3.73 22.50
CA PHE A 198 -21.19 -3.75 23.97
C PHE A 198 -21.28 -5.18 24.56
N ALA A 199 -21.97 -6.10 23.88
CA ALA A 199 -22.01 -7.51 24.27
C ALA A 199 -20.63 -8.19 24.17
N ARG A 200 -19.80 -7.83 23.17
CA ARG A 200 -18.40 -8.28 23.07
C ARG A 200 -17.56 -7.78 24.25
N PHE A 201 -17.60 -6.48 24.55
CA PHE A 201 -16.95 -5.88 25.73
C PHE A 201 -17.29 -6.62 27.03
N VAL A 202 -18.59 -6.85 27.28
CA VAL A 202 -19.06 -7.55 28.49
C VAL A 202 -18.61 -9.01 28.52
N ALA A 203 -18.61 -9.71 27.38
CA ALA A 203 -18.17 -11.09 27.27
C ALA A 203 -16.66 -11.26 27.50
N GLU A 204 -15.83 -10.36 26.96
CA GLU A 204 -14.36 -10.41 27.11
C GLU A 204 -13.90 -9.99 28.52
N ARG A 205 -14.41 -8.87 29.02
CA ARG A 205 -13.99 -8.32 30.32
C ARG A 205 -14.71 -8.95 31.52
N GLY A 206 -15.77 -9.73 31.29
CA GLY A 206 -16.70 -10.17 32.34
C GLY A 206 -17.38 -8.99 33.05
N TYR A 207 -17.55 -7.86 32.34
CA TYR A 207 -17.96 -6.59 32.91
C TYR A 207 -19.39 -6.65 33.46
N ARG A 208 -19.69 -5.81 34.47
CA ARG A 208 -21.05 -5.64 35.00
C ARG A 208 -21.35 -4.17 35.13
N THR A 209 -22.39 -3.71 34.45
CA THR A 209 -22.76 -2.28 34.39
C THR A 209 -23.17 -1.71 35.75
N ASP A 210 -23.17 -0.39 35.90
CA ASP A 210 -23.75 0.29 37.08
C ASP A 210 -25.24 -0.09 37.25
N ALA A 211 -25.97 -0.27 36.14
CA ALA A 211 -27.35 -0.78 36.14
C ALA A 211 -27.46 -2.17 36.82
N GLU A 212 -26.59 -3.11 36.42
CA GLU A 212 -26.55 -4.47 36.95
C GLU A 212 -25.97 -4.58 38.37
N ARG A 213 -25.15 -3.61 38.79
CA ARG A 213 -24.65 -3.46 40.16
C ARG A 213 -25.71 -2.84 41.08
N ALA A 214 -26.49 -1.89 40.58
CA ALA A 214 -27.63 -1.31 41.27
C ALA A 214 -28.85 -2.26 41.32
N GLY A 215 -28.98 -3.18 40.36
CA GLY A 215 -30.11 -4.09 40.19
C GLY A 215 -31.40 -3.42 39.68
N ARG A 216 -31.30 -2.18 39.21
CA ARG A 216 -32.43 -1.31 38.82
C ARG A 216 -31.93 -0.08 38.05
N ALA A 217 -32.73 0.41 37.11
CA ALA A 217 -32.36 1.52 36.21
C ALA A 217 -33.59 2.35 35.77
N TRP A 218 -33.37 3.53 35.17
CA TRP A 218 -34.45 4.39 34.69
C TRP A 218 -35.00 3.98 33.32
N VAL A 219 -36.32 3.90 33.18
CA VAL A 219 -37.00 3.71 31.89
C VAL A 219 -37.58 5.05 31.43
N GLY A 220 -37.38 5.36 30.14
CA GLY A 220 -37.64 6.70 29.57
C GLY A 220 -36.62 7.75 30.02
N GLU A 221 -36.94 9.03 29.81
CA GLU A 221 -36.19 10.19 30.33
C GLU A 221 -36.34 10.34 31.84
N GLN A 222 -35.71 9.42 32.59
CA GLN A 222 -35.68 9.39 34.06
C GLN A 222 -37.09 9.34 34.71
N THR A 223 -38.08 8.78 34.01
CA THR A 223 -39.50 8.83 34.43
C THR A 223 -39.92 7.76 35.44
N GLU A 224 -39.38 6.54 35.33
CA GLU A 224 -39.70 5.42 36.24
C GLU A 224 -38.45 4.57 36.51
N HIS A 225 -38.25 4.10 37.73
CA HIS A 225 -37.06 3.34 38.12
C HIS A 225 -37.40 1.86 38.36
N VAL A 226 -37.03 0.99 37.42
CA VAL A 226 -37.53 -0.38 37.30
C VAL A 226 -36.50 -1.40 37.80
N GLU A 227 -36.94 -2.36 38.63
CA GLU A 227 -36.10 -3.47 39.10
C GLU A 227 -35.74 -4.44 37.98
N GLY A 228 -34.47 -4.83 37.90
CA GLY A 228 -33.94 -5.70 36.84
C GLY A 228 -33.84 -5.05 35.45
N ALA A 229 -34.04 -3.73 35.32
CA ALA A 229 -33.68 -3.02 34.10
C ALA A 229 -32.15 -2.85 33.98
N SER A 230 -31.61 -3.16 32.81
CA SER A 230 -30.18 -3.08 32.46
C SER A 230 -30.01 -3.06 30.94
N TRP A 231 -28.77 -3.03 30.41
CA TRP A 231 -28.53 -3.04 28.97
C TRP A 231 -29.13 -4.27 28.27
N LEU A 232 -29.06 -5.47 28.90
CA LEU A 232 -29.73 -6.69 28.42
C LEU A 232 -31.27 -6.62 28.46
N HIS A 233 -31.81 -5.79 29.35
CA HIS A 233 -33.23 -5.67 29.66
C HIS A 233 -33.67 -4.18 29.71
N PRO A 234 -33.63 -3.44 28.58
CA PRO A 234 -33.69 -1.96 28.58
C PRO A 234 -34.94 -1.34 29.22
N ARG A 235 -36.04 -2.09 29.30
CA ARG A 235 -37.35 -1.66 29.84
C ARG A 235 -37.82 -2.53 31.01
N GLY A 236 -36.89 -3.20 31.70
CA GLY A 236 -37.18 -4.15 32.78
C GLY A 236 -37.20 -5.62 32.35
N PRO A 237 -37.47 -6.57 33.27
CA PRO A 237 -37.12 -7.99 33.10
C PRO A 237 -37.81 -8.70 31.93
N ASP A 238 -39.02 -8.26 31.56
CA ASP A 238 -39.80 -8.80 30.44
C ASP A 238 -39.36 -8.25 29.06
N SER A 239 -38.35 -7.37 29.01
CA SER A 239 -37.74 -6.86 27.78
C SER A 239 -36.43 -7.58 27.45
N THR A 240 -35.94 -7.45 26.21
CA THR A 240 -34.69 -8.06 25.75
C THR A 240 -34.12 -7.29 24.56
N ILE A 241 -32.79 -7.35 24.37
CA ILE A 241 -32.07 -6.85 23.20
C ILE A 241 -32.03 -7.83 22.01
N LYS A 242 -32.63 -9.02 22.11
CA LYS A 242 -32.56 -10.02 21.04
C LYS A 242 -33.21 -9.52 19.74
N GLY A 243 -32.43 -9.35 18.68
CA GLY A 243 -32.89 -8.76 17.42
C GLY A 243 -32.91 -7.24 17.44
N LEU A 244 -32.15 -6.62 18.35
CA LEU A 244 -31.82 -5.19 18.43
C LEU A 244 -30.28 -5.03 18.48
N ASP A 245 -29.57 -5.98 17.90
CA ASP A 245 -28.12 -6.15 17.98
C ASP A 245 -27.36 -4.95 17.34
N ASP A 246 -27.98 -4.30 16.36
CA ASP A 246 -27.58 -3.11 15.62
C ASP A 246 -28.17 -1.78 16.16
N HIS A 247 -29.05 -1.83 17.17
CA HIS A 247 -29.50 -0.63 17.90
C HIS A 247 -28.39 -0.15 18.86
N PRO A 248 -28.36 1.14 19.24
CA PRO A 248 -27.44 1.64 20.26
C PRO A 248 -27.65 0.94 21.60
N VAL A 249 -26.57 0.78 22.35
CA VAL A 249 -26.63 0.30 23.74
C VAL A 249 -27.18 1.39 24.65
N VAL A 250 -28.09 0.99 25.54
CA VAL A 250 -28.73 1.87 26.52
C VAL A 250 -28.66 1.27 27.92
N GLN A 251 -29.09 2.03 28.94
CA GLN A 251 -28.91 1.69 30.36
C GLN A 251 -27.43 1.57 30.78
N VAL A 252 -26.56 2.33 30.11
CA VAL A 252 -25.13 2.46 30.41
C VAL A 252 -24.85 3.79 31.09
N SER A 253 -24.05 3.76 32.16
CA SER A 253 -23.58 4.97 32.84
C SER A 253 -22.36 5.58 32.16
N TRP A 254 -21.94 6.77 32.59
CA TRP A 254 -20.69 7.38 32.14
C TRP A 254 -19.49 6.49 32.51
N ASN A 255 -19.55 5.81 33.66
CA ASN A 255 -18.51 4.87 34.08
C ASN A 255 -18.50 3.60 33.19
N ASP A 256 -19.67 3.14 32.75
CA ASP A 256 -19.79 2.01 31.84
C ASP A 256 -19.31 2.39 30.41
N ALA A 257 -19.60 3.61 29.97
CA ALA A 257 -19.18 4.18 28.69
C ALA A 257 -17.67 4.40 28.61
N VAL A 258 -17.06 4.98 29.65
CA VAL A 258 -15.60 5.13 29.75
C VAL A 258 -14.91 3.77 29.75
N ALA A 259 -15.36 2.82 30.58
CA ALA A 259 -14.76 1.48 30.64
C ALA A 259 -14.86 0.72 29.30
N TYR A 260 -15.90 1.00 28.50
CA TYR A 260 -16.01 0.50 27.13
C TYR A 260 -14.98 1.17 26.20
N CYS A 261 -14.92 2.50 26.15
CA CYS A 261 -13.98 3.19 25.26
C CYS A 261 -12.54 2.83 25.61
N GLU A 262 -12.18 2.77 26.90
CA GLU A 262 -10.86 2.31 27.39
C GLU A 262 -10.53 0.88 26.94
N TRP A 263 -11.50 -0.06 26.97
CA TRP A 263 -11.29 -1.40 26.40
C TRP A 263 -11.07 -1.37 24.89
N ALA A 264 -11.78 -0.48 24.20
CA ALA A 264 -11.67 -0.31 22.74
C ALA A 264 -10.49 0.58 22.29
N GLY A 265 -9.56 0.94 23.18
CA GLY A 265 -8.39 1.76 22.85
C GLY A 265 -8.72 3.22 22.52
N ARG A 266 -9.76 3.78 23.16
CA ARG A 266 -10.31 5.12 22.86
C ARG A 266 -10.76 5.82 24.15
N ARG A 267 -11.16 7.08 24.01
CA ARG A 267 -11.80 7.88 25.07
C ARG A 267 -13.24 8.25 24.70
N LEU A 268 -13.94 8.98 25.58
CA LEU A 268 -15.12 9.73 25.16
C LEU A 268 -14.69 11.01 24.43
N PRO A 269 -15.46 11.51 23.45
CA PRO A 269 -15.26 12.87 22.93
C PRO A 269 -15.46 13.89 24.05
N THR A 270 -14.79 15.04 23.95
CA THR A 270 -15.18 16.24 24.68
C THR A 270 -16.49 16.81 24.13
N GLU A 271 -17.16 17.65 24.91
CA GLU A 271 -18.35 18.39 24.49
C GLU A 271 -18.07 19.23 23.22
N ALA A 272 -16.87 19.79 23.12
CA ALA A 272 -16.41 20.57 21.97
C ALA A 272 -16.21 19.71 20.72
N GLU A 273 -15.54 18.56 20.84
CA GLU A 273 -15.34 17.62 19.72
C GLU A 273 -16.67 17.11 19.20
N TRP A 274 -17.57 16.72 20.11
CA TRP A 274 -18.92 16.28 19.78
C TRP A 274 -19.70 17.38 19.03
N GLU A 275 -19.68 18.63 19.50
CA GLU A 275 -20.38 19.72 18.82
C GLU A 275 -19.75 20.08 17.47
N LYS A 276 -18.41 20.05 17.33
CA LYS A 276 -17.73 20.25 16.03
C LYS A 276 -18.23 19.22 15.01
N VAL A 277 -18.36 17.96 15.42
CA VAL A 277 -18.85 16.86 14.58
C VAL A 277 -20.31 17.04 14.19
N ALA A 278 -21.17 17.36 15.16
CA ALA A 278 -22.60 17.56 14.94
C ALA A 278 -22.89 18.80 14.07
N ARG A 279 -22.10 19.87 14.22
CA ARG A 279 -22.34 21.18 13.60
C ARG A 279 -21.58 21.39 12.29
N GLY A 280 -20.34 20.93 12.16
CA GLY A 280 -19.45 21.45 11.12
C GLY A 280 -19.06 22.92 11.35
N THR A 281 -18.53 23.56 10.30
CA THR A 281 -17.81 24.86 10.42
C THR A 281 -18.61 26.09 10.00
N ASP A 282 -19.92 25.97 9.68
CA ASP A 282 -20.73 27.06 9.10
C ASP A 282 -21.82 27.63 10.02
N GLY A 283 -21.90 27.15 11.27
CA GLY A 283 -22.84 27.67 12.28
C GLY A 283 -24.29 27.18 12.15
N ARG A 284 -24.54 26.10 11.39
CA ARG A 284 -25.86 25.45 11.28
C ARG A 284 -26.43 24.99 12.64
N LYS A 285 -27.76 24.80 12.71
CA LYS A 285 -28.51 24.36 13.90
C LYS A 285 -28.61 22.84 14.08
N TYR A 286 -28.56 22.11 12.98
CA TYR A 286 -28.71 20.65 12.87
C TYR A 286 -27.65 20.10 11.90
N PRO A 287 -27.27 18.82 11.95
CA PRO A 287 -26.21 18.25 11.11
C PRO A 287 -26.37 18.53 9.61
N TRP A 288 -27.60 18.48 9.12
CA TRP A 288 -28.00 18.77 7.73
C TRP A 288 -28.24 20.24 7.38
N GLY A 289 -28.26 21.16 8.37
CA GLY A 289 -28.52 22.59 8.12
C GLY A 289 -29.38 23.27 9.19
N ASN A 290 -30.31 24.13 8.75
CA ASN A 290 -31.14 24.97 9.63
C ASN A 290 -32.63 24.60 9.65
N ASP A 291 -33.06 23.67 8.81
CA ASP A 291 -34.42 23.15 8.79
C ASP A 291 -34.66 22.22 9.99
N TYR A 292 -35.80 22.40 10.67
CA TYR A 292 -36.19 21.58 11.83
C TYR A 292 -36.30 20.09 11.47
N PRO A 293 -35.86 19.16 12.36
CA PRO A 293 -35.88 17.72 12.11
C PRO A 293 -37.18 17.17 11.52
N ARG A 294 -37.01 16.25 10.56
CA ARG A 294 -38.05 15.39 10.00
C ARG A 294 -37.70 13.94 10.27
N GLY A 295 -38.71 13.05 10.26
CA GLY A 295 -38.52 11.64 10.61
C GLY A 295 -37.51 10.89 9.73
N HIS A 296 -37.26 11.34 8.51
CA HIS A 296 -36.22 10.74 7.64
C HIS A 296 -34.77 11.18 7.99
N GLN A 297 -34.58 12.05 8.99
CA GLN A 297 -33.29 12.65 9.34
C GLN A 297 -32.79 12.31 10.76
N ALA A 298 -33.70 11.98 11.68
CA ALA A 298 -33.39 11.70 13.08
C ALA A 298 -34.56 10.95 13.74
N ASN A 299 -34.24 10.18 14.79
CA ASN A 299 -35.20 9.55 15.69
C ASN A 299 -35.51 10.46 16.87
N PHE A 300 -36.74 10.91 17.04
CA PHE A 300 -37.17 11.83 18.12
C PHE A 300 -38.66 11.67 18.42
N VAL A 301 -39.22 12.37 19.41
CA VAL A 301 -40.61 12.08 19.79
C VAL A 301 -41.60 12.45 18.67
N ASP A 302 -42.28 11.42 18.15
CA ASP A 302 -43.05 11.49 16.91
C ASP A 302 -44.53 11.07 17.05
N SER A 303 -45.20 11.00 15.90
CA SER A 303 -46.55 10.51 15.68
C SER A 303 -46.87 9.09 16.20
N ASN A 304 -45.89 8.25 16.53
CA ASN A 304 -46.12 6.92 17.13
C ASN A 304 -46.58 7.01 18.61
N VAL A 305 -46.55 8.20 19.23
CA VAL A 305 -47.13 8.45 20.56
C VAL A 305 -48.62 8.86 20.42
N PRO A 306 -49.57 8.26 21.17
CA PRO A 306 -51.02 8.43 20.93
C PRO A 306 -51.67 9.81 21.18
N GLN A 307 -50.94 10.92 21.13
CA GLN A 307 -51.45 12.27 21.40
C GLN A 307 -51.42 13.22 20.19
N ASP A 308 -50.47 13.08 19.25
CA ASP A 308 -50.32 13.97 18.07
C ASP A 308 -50.25 13.20 16.74
N ALA A 309 -51.12 12.20 16.57
CA ALA A 309 -51.22 11.40 15.35
C ALA A 309 -51.80 12.21 14.17
N GLY A 310 -50.94 12.84 13.34
CA GLY A 310 -51.40 13.57 12.15
C GLY A 310 -50.38 14.24 11.21
N ASP A 311 -49.07 14.16 11.44
CA ASP A 311 -48.04 14.81 10.59
C ASP A 311 -47.04 13.77 10.04
N GLU A 312 -47.25 13.32 8.80
CA GLU A 312 -46.43 12.30 8.12
C GLU A 312 -44.95 12.72 7.98
N ASN A 313 -44.64 14.03 8.03
CA ASN A 313 -43.26 14.53 7.93
C ASN A 313 -42.43 14.27 9.20
N ARG A 314 -43.08 13.88 10.30
CA ARG A 314 -42.42 13.56 11.58
C ARG A 314 -42.21 12.06 11.77
N ALA A 315 -42.90 11.21 11.02
CA ALA A 315 -42.83 9.76 11.19
C ALA A 315 -41.42 9.25 10.84
N ASP A 316 -40.66 8.85 11.85
CA ASP A 316 -39.32 8.26 11.73
C ASP A 316 -39.37 6.73 11.53
N GLY A 317 -40.43 6.10 12.02
CA GLY A 317 -40.69 4.66 11.94
C GLY A 317 -40.33 3.88 13.21
N TYR A 318 -39.80 4.53 14.26
CA TYR A 318 -39.24 3.86 15.43
C TYR A 318 -39.82 4.42 16.74
N ARG A 319 -40.56 3.56 17.46
CA ARG A 319 -41.18 3.92 18.75
C ARG A 319 -40.18 4.09 19.92
N TYR A 320 -38.95 3.64 19.74
CA TYR A 320 -37.85 3.62 20.71
C TYR A 320 -36.56 3.88 19.91
N THR A 321 -35.40 3.40 20.36
CA THR A 321 -34.18 3.43 19.53
C THR A 321 -34.41 2.79 18.16
N ALA A 322 -33.67 3.28 17.17
CA ALA A 322 -33.54 2.72 15.82
C ALA A 322 -32.17 2.01 15.68
N PRO A 323 -31.98 1.12 14.71
CA PRO A 323 -30.65 0.68 14.28
C PRO A 323 -29.77 1.89 13.95
N VAL A 324 -28.51 1.84 14.35
CA VAL A 324 -27.59 2.96 14.07
C VAL A 324 -27.36 3.11 12.56
N GLY A 325 -27.25 4.36 12.11
CA GLY A 325 -27.15 4.73 10.70
C GLY A 325 -28.47 4.68 9.93
N SER A 326 -29.62 4.51 10.59
CA SER A 326 -30.95 4.47 9.92
C SER A 326 -31.29 5.74 9.13
N TYR A 327 -30.67 6.89 9.45
CA TYR A 327 -30.99 8.19 8.88
C TYR A 327 -29.81 8.78 8.09
N PRO A 328 -29.50 8.29 6.87
CA PRO A 328 -28.41 8.85 6.06
C PRO A 328 -28.67 10.30 5.60
N ALA A 329 -29.92 10.77 5.59
CA ALA A 329 -30.24 12.19 5.40
C ALA A 329 -30.03 13.05 6.67
N GLY A 330 -29.65 12.42 7.77
CA GLY A 330 -29.17 13.03 9.02
C GLY A 330 -27.66 13.22 9.09
N GLU A 331 -26.90 12.78 8.07
CA GLU A 331 -25.43 12.78 8.07
C GLU A 331 -24.83 14.17 8.31
N SER A 332 -23.84 14.23 9.21
CA SER A 332 -23.14 15.45 9.56
C SER A 332 -22.13 15.89 8.50
N TYR A 333 -21.60 17.11 8.66
CA TYR A 333 -20.54 17.65 7.81
C TYR A 333 -19.28 16.75 7.72
N TYR A 334 -19.07 15.88 8.70
CA TYR A 334 -17.93 14.95 8.79
C TYR A 334 -18.31 13.48 8.51
N GLY A 335 -19.46 13.21 7.91
CA GLY A 335 -19.87 11.84 7.54
C GLY A 335 -20.27 10.97 8.73
N VAL A 336 -20.67 11.61 9.84
CA VAL A 336 -21.05 10.97 11.11
C VAL A 336 -22.58 10.98 11.23
N LEU A 337 -23.14 9.87 11.70
CA LEU A 337 -24.58 9.59 11.70
C LEU A 337 -25.15 9.71 13.12
N ASP A 338 -26.48 9.91 13.18
CA ASP A 338 -27.30 9.93 14.40
C ASP A 338 -26.90 10.99 15.45
N MET A 339 -26.16 12.03 15.05
CA MET A 339 -25.69 13.14 15.93
C MET A 339 -26.82 14.01 16.53
N VAL A 340 -28.09 13.71 16.25
CA VAL A 340 -29.27 14.34 16.87
C VAL A 340 -30.35 13.27 17.02
N GLY A 341 -30.88 13.13 18.23
CA GLY A 341 -31.90 12.12 18.54
C GLY A 341 -31.31 10.75 18.83
N ASN A 342 -32.10 9.70 18.58
CA ASN A 342 -31.84 8.29 18.91
C ASN A 342 -31.52 8.07 20.40
N VAL A 343 -30.28 8.21 20.89
CA VAL A 343 -29.97 8.27 22.34
C VAL A 343 -29.12 9.47 22.75
N ASN A 344 -29.29 9.93 23.99
CA ASN A 344 -28.41 10.96 24.54
C ASN A 344 -27.01 10.36 24.69
N GLU A 345 -26.00 11.09 24.26
CA GLU A 345 -24.61 10.61 24.27
C GLU A 345 -23.82 11.20 25.43
N TRP A 346 -23.13 10.34 26.19
CA TRP A 346 -22.10 10.77 27.14
C TRP A 346 -20.89 11.38 26.43
N VAL A 347 -20.39 12.49 26.98
CA VAL A 347 -19.09 13.09 26.61
C VAL A 347 -18.18 13.16 27.85
N ALA A 348 -16.90 13.44 27.68
CA ALA A 348 -15.89 13.42 28.75
C ALA A 348 -16.16 14.47 29.85
N ASP A 349 -16.66 15.66 29.47
CA ASP A 349 -16.74 16.86 30.29
C ASP A 349 -17.58 16.72 31.57
N TRP A 350 -17.16 17.43 32.61
CA TRP A 350 -18.08 17.83 33.67
C TRP A 350 -18.97 18.99 33.19
N TYR A 351 -20.21 19.05 33.66
CA TYR A 351 -21.10 20.17 33.33
C TYR A 351 -20.79 21.43 34.16
N ASP A 352 -20.85 22.59 33.51
CA ASP A 352 -20.99 23.90 34.15
C ASP A 352 -21.80 24.82 33.21
N GLU A 353 -22.83 25.45 33.75
CA GLU A 353 -23.74 26.37 33.06
C GLU A 353 -23.03 27.65 32.59
N ALA A 354 -21.94 28.04 33.26
CA ALA A 354 -21.18 29.24 32.94
C ALA A 354 -19.95 28.99 32.04
N TYR A 355 -19.62 27.73 31.72
CA TYR A 355 -18.33 27.37 31.12
C TYR A 355 -18.03 28.13 29.82
N TYR A 356 -19.00 28.25 28.92
CA TYR A 356 -18.83 28.89 27.60
C TYR A 356 -18.42 30.36 27.70
N ALA A 357 -18.73 31.05 28.80
CA ALA A 357 -18.28 32.44 29.04
C ALA A 357 -16.80 32.56 29.43
N SER A 358 -16.14 31.45 29.77
CA SER A 358 -14.74 31.36 30.21
C SER A 358 -13.91 30.26 29.52
N SER A 359 -14.49 29.61 28.51
CA SER A 359 -13.92 28.44 27.83
C SER A 359 -12.54 28.73 27.22
N PRO A 360 -11.56 27.81 27.35
CA PRO A 360 -10.33 27.83 26.57
C PRO A 360 -10.62 27.89 25.06
N LYS A 361 -9.76 28.58 24.31
CA LYS A 361 -9.92 28.72 22.86
C LYS A 361 -9.40 27.54 22.04
N GLU A 362 -8.57 26.71 22.63
CA GLU A 362 -7.87 25.60 22.00
C GLU A 362 -8.15 24.37 22.88
N ASN A 363 -8.70 23.30 22.28
CA ASN A 363 -8.99 22.01 22.92
C ASN A 363 -9.61 22.11 24.35
N PRO A 364 -10.73 22.82 24.55
CA PRO A 364 -11.34 23.00 25.87
C PRO A 364 -11.82 21.66 26.47
N PRO A 365 -11.26 21.20 27.62
CA PRO A 365 -11.53 19.88 28.20
C PRO A 365 -12.67 19.89 29.23
N GLY A 366 -13.57 20.88 29.15
CA GLY A 366 -14.54 21.17 30.18
C GLY A 366 -13.94 21.76 31.47
N PRO A 367 -14.77 21.93 32.52
CA PRO A 367 -14.35 22.25 33.87
C PRO A 367 -13.82 20.99 34.60
N ASN A 368 -12.95 21.17 35.59
CA ASN A 368 -12.35 20.05 36.34
C ASN A 368 -13.35 19.31 37.27
N THR A 369 -14.52 19.89 37.55
CA THR A 369 -15.57 19.36 38.44
C THR A 369 -16.92 19.99 38.10
N GLY A 370 -18.01 19.24 38.26
CA GLY A 370 -19.39 19.75 38.06
C GLY A 370 -20.44 18.93 38.84
N PRO A 371 -21.74 19.26 38.75
CA PRO A 371 -22.83 18.51 39.38
C PRO A 371 -23.09 17.15 38.68
N GLY A 372 -22.65 17.00 37.44
CA GLY A 372 -22.75 15.78 36.63
C GLY A 372 -21.82 15.83 35.43
N ARG A 373 -21.79 14.75 34.65
CA ARG A 373 -21.14 14.67 33.34
C ARG A 373 -22.11 15.14 32.27
N VAL A 374 -21.59 15.73 31.20
CA VAL A 374 -22.39 16.28 30.09
C VAL A 374 -23.03 15.17 29.25
N LEU A 375 -24.24 15.44 28.77
CA LEU A 375 -25.00 14.66 27.79
C LEU A 375 -25.36 15.53 26.58
N ARG A 376 -25.24 14.97 25.37
CA ARG A 376 -25.54 15.62 24.07
C ARG A 376 -26.58 14.82 23.25
N SER A 377 -26.79 15.16 21.97
CA SER A 377 -27.76 14.60 21.02
C SER A 377 -29.26 14.84 21.26
N SER A 378 -29.75 14.69 22.51
CA SER A 378 -31.16 14.33 22.82
C SER A 378 -31.48 12.87 22.47
N SER A 379 -32.75 12.46 22.33
CA SER A 379 -33.11 11.03 22.13
C SER A 379 -34.42 10.81 21.38
N TRP A 380 -34.79 9.53 21.18
CA TRP A 380 -36.11 9.08 20.72
C TRP A 380 -37.29 9.60 21.55
N ALA A 381 -37.06 10.08 22.78
CA ALA A 381 -38.07 10.73 23.64
C ALA A 381 -38.00 12.27 23.60
N GLY A 382 -36.97 12.84 22.98
CA GLY A 382 -36.64 14.26 22.99
C GLY A 382 -37.55 15.10 22.08
N TYR A 383 -37.71 16.38 22.44
CA TYR A 383 -38.64 17.29 21.78
C TYR A 383 -38.15 18.74 21.71
N GLY A 384 -38.74 19.51 20.79
CA GLY A 384 -38.76 20.98 20.86
C GLY A 384 -37.36 21.63 20.79
N PRO A 385 -36.86 22.23 21.90
CA PRO A 385 -35.54 22.86 21.95
C PRO A 385 -34.39 21.86 21.91
N TYR A 386 -34.53 20.68 22.54
CA TYR A 386 -33.41 19.81 22.85
C TYR A 386 -32.73 19.14 21.64
N LEU A 387 -33.36 19.20 20.46
CA LEU A 387 -32.86 18.59 19.23
C LEU A 387 -31.81 19.43 18.48
N GLY A 388 -31.47 20.64 18.95
CA GLY A 388 -30.42 21.47 18.32
C GLY A 388 -29.02 20.99 18.68
N VAL A 389 -28.03 21.10 17.78
CA VAL A 389 -26.66 20.61 18.05
C VAL A 389 -25.96 21.34 19.20
N ALA A 390 -26.42 22.54 19.56
CA ALA A 390 -25.96 23.31 20.72
C ALA A 390 -26.51 22.78 22.07
N ALA A 391 -27.60 22.02 22.04
CA ALA A 391 -28.29 21.58 23.24
C ALA A 391 -27.42 20.64 24.07
N ARG A 392 -27.43 20.88 25.38
CA ARG A 392 -26.63 20.18 26.38
C ARG A 392 -27.48 19.89 27.60
N SER A 393 -27.12 18.83 28.32
CA SER A 393 -27.69 18.52 29.63
C SER A 393 -26.65 17.79 30.47
N HIS A 394 -27.02 17.31 31.67
CA HIS A 394 -26.11 16.53 32.50
C HIS A 394 -26.82 15.54 33.40
N ALA A 395 -26.09 14.51 33.82
CA ALA A 395 -26.50 13.59 34.87
C ALA A 395 -25.28 13.12 35.67
N SER A 396 -25.48 12.55 36.87
CA SER A 396 -24.37 12.00 37.66
C SER A 396 -23.72 10.81 36.92
N ALA A 397 -22.40 10.64 37.03
CA ALA A 397 -21.65 9.66 36.22
C ALA A 397 -22.13 8.19 36.36
N ASN A 398 -22.82 7.86 37.46
CA ASN A 398 -23.44 6.56 37.74
C ASN A 398 -24.96 6.55 37.47
N SER A 399 -25.45 7.36 36.52
CA SER A 399 -26.85 7.39 36.08
C SER A 399 -27.00 6.54 34.82
N GLN A 400 -28.07 5.78 34.71
CA GLN A 400 -28.39 4.96 33.53
C GLN A 400 -29.85 5.16 33.15
N ALA A 401 -30.15 5.25 31.85
CA ALA A 401 -31.53 5.32 31.34
C ALA A 401 -31.70 4.63 29.98
N ALA A 402 -32.94 4.27 29.64
CA ALA A 402 -33.31 3.70 28.33
C ALA A 402 -33.22 4.70 27.13
N VAL A 403 -32.67 5.88 27.38
CA VAL A 403 -32.50 7.02 26.45
C VAL A 403 -31.07 7.57 26.49
N ILE A 404 -30.13 6.87 27.14
CA ILE A 404 -28.72 7.28 27.30
C ILE A 404 -27.84 6.14 26.78
N GLY A 405 -26.98 6.47 25.83
CA GLY A 405 -25.85 5.67 25.35
C GLY A 405 -24.63 6.57 25.19
N PHE A 406 -23.78 6.29 24.21
CA PHE A 406 -22.55 7.05 23.94
C PHE A 406 -21.93 6.64 22.60
N ARG A 407 -20.92 7.41 22.17
CA ARG A 407 -19.94 7.04 21.14
C ARG A 407 -18.54 7.40 21.62
N CYS A 408 -17.51 6.73 21.13
CA CYS A 408 -16.12 7.01 21.47
C CYS A 408 -15.45 8.00 20.50
N ALA A 409 -14.32 8.54 20.92
CA ALA A 409 -13.39 9.35 20.13
C ALA A 409 -11.95 9.01 20.52
N ALA A 410 -10.98 9.39 19.70
CA ALA A 410 -9.57 9.20 19.98
C ALA A 410 -8.72 10.32 19.38
N ASP A 411 -7.65 10.68 20.08
CA ASP A 411 -6.60 11.51 19.53
C ASP A 411 -5.86 10.77 18.40
N PRO A 412 -5.11 11.44 17.50
CA PRO A 412 -4.39 10.78 16.42
C PRO A 412 -3.42 9.71 16.93
N GLU A 413 -2.76 9.96 18.06
CA GLU A 413 -1.85 9.05 18.77
C GLU A 413 -2.56 8.00 19.65
N GLU A 414 -3.88 8.08 19.83
CA GLU A 414 -4.70 7.07 20.53
C GLU A 414 -5.48 6.16 19.55
N ALA A 415 -5.79 6.67 18.35
CA ALA A 415 -6.26 5.86 17.24
C ALA A 415 -5.13 5.01 16.61
N ALA A 416 -3.87 5.41 16.83
CA ALA A 416 -2.72 4.53 16.72
C ALA A 416 -2.61 3.66 18.00
N PRO A 417 -2.20 2.38 17.90
CA PRO A 417 -2.24 1.46 19.04
C PRO A 417 -1.18 1.79 20.10
N GLN A 418 -1.59 2.45 21.19
CA GLN A 418 -0.69 2.77 22.31
C GLN A 418 -0.13 1.53 23.00
N ALA A 419 1.19 1.38 22.98
CA ALA A 419 1.92 0.36 23.72
C ALA A 419 2.13 0.79 25.20
N MET A 420 1.59 0.04 26.15
CA MET A 420 2.01 0.10 27.56
C MET A 420 3.00 -1.03 27.87
N GLU A 421 4.14 -0.68 28.47
CA GLU A 421 5.21 -1.61 28.83
C GLU A 421 4.82 -2.52 30.02
N SER A 422 4.53 -3.80 29.75
CA SER A 422 4.69 -4.88 30.73
C SER A 422 4.87 -6.24 30.04
N GLU A 423 5.86 -7.03 30.49
CA GLU A 423 6.27 -8.30 29.87
C GLU A 423 5.26 -9.45 30.08
N GLU A 424 4.16 -9.45 29.31
CA GLU A 424 3.35 -10.63 29.01
C GLU A 424 2.88 -10.52 27.54
N GLU A 425 3.07 -11.56 26.72
CA GLU A 425 2.97 -11.44 25.25
C GLU A 425 1.58 -10.96 24.80
N ALA A 426 1.55 -9.86 24.04
CA ALA A 426 0.34 -9.30 23.49
C ALA A 426 -0.32 -10.28 22.50
N PRO A 427 -1.66 -10.39 22.46
CA PRO A 427 -2.33 -11.25 21.49
C PRO A 427 -2.05 -10.76 20.05
N PRO A 428 -1.81 -11.68 19.10
CA PRO A 428 -1.28 -11.36 17.77
C PRO A 428 -2.07 -10.27 17.03
N GLY A 429 -1.39 -9.49 16.19
CA GLY A 429 -2.03 -8.41 15.42
C GLY A 429 -3.06 -8.91 14.39
N PRO A 430 -3.93 -8.05 13.81
CA PRO A 430 -4.90 -8.49 12.80
C PRO A 430 -4.25 -9.12 11.56
N MET A 431 -3.19 -8.50 11.04
CA MET A 431 -2.39 -9.03 9.92
C MET A 431 -1.70 -10.37 10.27
N GLU A 432 -1.29 -10.52 11.53
CA GLU A 432 -0.60 -11.71 12.03
C GLU A 432 -1.56 -12.89 12.26
N ARG A 433 -2.74 -12.65 12.86
CA ARG A 433 -3.83 -13.64 12.94
C ARG A 433 -4.24 -14.11 11.56
N ALA A 434 -4.30 -13.20 10.58
CA ALA A 434 -4.61 -13.54 9.20
C ALA A 434 -3.51 -14.40 8.56
N GLY A 435 -2.23 -14.05 8.76
CA GLY A 435 -1.08 -14.87 8.36
C GLY A 435 -1.11 -16.27 8.97
N GLN A 436 -1.28 -16.38 10.30
CA GLN A 436 -1.42 -17.64 11.03
C GLN A 436 -2.62 -18.48 10.52
N ALA A 437 -3.74 -17.84 10.17
CA ALA A 437 -4.90 -18.53 9.60
C ALA A 437 -4.66 -19.05 8.17
N LEU A 438 -3.77 -18.41 7.40
CA LEU A 438 -3.44 -18.79 6.02
C LEU A 438 -2.28 -19.77 5.88
N LEU A 439 -1.39 -19.92 6.88
CA LEU A 439 -0.34 -20.96 6.90
C LEU A 439 -0.93 -22.38 6.77
N ASP A 440 -0.33 -23.25 5.97
CA ASP A 440 -0.72 -24.66 5.85
C ASP A 440 -0.09 -25.49 7.00
N PRO A 441 -0.85 -25.91 8.03
CA PRO A 441 -0.29 -26.63 9.18
C PRO A 441 0.15 -28.07 8.85
N THR A 442 -0.02 -28.52 7.60
CA THR A 442 0.51 -29.81 7.12
C THR A 442 1.90 -29.71 6.49
N PHE A 443 2.43 -28.49 6.35
CA PHE A 443 3.79 -28.23 5.87
C PHE A 443 4.73 -27.94 7.04
N GLY A 444 5.81 -28.72 7.14
CA GLY A 444 6.85 -28.55 8.16
C GLY A 444 6.31 -28.59 9.60
N VAL A 445 6.55 -27.51 10.35
CA VAL A 445 5.98 -27.27 11.68
C VAL A 445 5.07 -26.04 11.59
N GLU A 446 3.76 -26.26 11.72
CA GLU A 446 2.74 -25.19 11.71
C GLU A 446 2.78 -24.26 10.49
N GLY A 447 3.25 -24.76 9.35
CA GLY A 447 3.40 -24.02 8.09
C GLY A 447 4.81 -23.51 7.80
N TRP A 448 5.77 -23.71 8.71
CA TRP A 448 7.16 -23.25 8.61
C TRP A 448 8.15 -24.41 8.43
N VAL A 449 9.21 -24.15 7.67
CA VAL A 449 10.42 -24.98 7.62
C VAL A 449 11.64 -24.07 7.71
N THR A 450 12.52 -24.31 8.69
CA THR A 450 13.84 -23.68 8.76
C THR A 450 14.96 -24.67 8.43
N SER A 451 16.14 -24.16 8.03
CA SER A 451 17.35 -24.98 7.84
C SER A 451 18.63 -24.17 8.05
N ASP A 452 19.29 -24.46 9.18
CA ASP A 452 20.62 -23.96 9.56
C ASP A 452 21.72 -24.57 8.67
N PHE A 453 22.48 -23.72 7.97
CA PHE A 453 23.70 -24.08 7.24
C PHE A 453 24.96 -23.65 8.02
N SER A 454 24.92 -23.81 9.34
CA SER A 454 25.97 -23.57 10.34
C SER A 454 26.54 -22.16 10.33
N GLY A 455 25.75 -21.18 10.79
CA GLY A 455 26.17 -19.78 10.83
C GLY A 455 25.28 -18.87 11.68
N THR A 456 25.23 -17.59 11.28
CA THR A 456 24.26 -16.57 11.70
C THR A 456 24.05 -15.61 10.51
N GLY A 457 23.81 -16.17 9.33
CA GLY A 457 24.04 -15.47 8.06
C GLY A 457 23.66 -16.27 6.81
N ASP A 458 22.73 -17.21 6.96
CA ASP A 458 22.21 -18.06 5.89
C ASP A 458 20.85 -17.51 5.44
N GLY A 459 20.61 -17.44 4.13
CA GLY A 459 19.35 -16.89 3.62
C GLY A 459 19.03 -17.29 2.19
N ILE A 460 17.77 -17.67 1.96
CA ILE A 460 17.26 -18.02 0.63
C ILE A 460 17.13 -16.75 -0.20
N ARG A 461 17.41 -16.86 -1.50
CA ARG A 461 17.13 -15.82 -2.50
C ARG A 461 16.11 -16.26 -3.55
N MET A 462 15.91 -17.57 -3.75
CA MET A 462 14.74 -18.09 -4.47
C MET A 462 14.42 -19.56 -4.18
N VAL A 463 13.25 -20.03 -4.60
CA VAL A 463 12.78 -21.41 -4.53
C VAL A 463 12.24 -21.91 -5.88
N LEU A 464 12.58 -23.15 -6.25
CA LEU A 464 12.16 -23.77 -7.51
C LEU A 464 11.31 -25.02 -7.26
N LEU A 465 10.19 -25.15 -7.99
CA LEU A 465 9.43 -26.40 -8.07
C LEU A 465 10.10 -27.36 -9.06
N GLN A 466 10.49 -28.55 -8.59
CA GLN A 466 11.01 -29.62 -9.43
C GLN A 466 9.87 -30.44 -10.08
N PRO A 467 10.07 -31.07 -11.25
CA PRO A 467 9.01 -31.80 -11.95
C PRO A 467 8.46 -33.04 -11.23
N ASP A 468 9.11 -33.48 -10.15
CA ASP A 468 8.66 -34.55 -9.26
C ASP A 468 7.92 -34.04 -8.01
N GLY A 469 7.65 -32.74 -7.92
CA GLY A 469 6.90 -32.08 -6.84
C GLY A 469 7.74 -31.62 -5.66
N LYS A 470 9.07 -31.72 -5.71
CA LYS A 470 9.96 -31.24 -4.65
C LYS A 470 10.24 -29.73 -4.75
N LEU A 471 10.54 -29.12 -3.60
CA LEU A 471 10.90 -27.71 -3.48
C LEU A 471 12.41 -27.58 -3.29
N LEU A 472 13.08 -26.79 -4.13
CA LEU A 472 14.52 -26.54 -4.05
C LEU A 472 14.77 -25.06 -3.75
N ALA A 473 15.10 -24.76 -2.50
CA ALA A 473 15.52 -23.42 -2.07
C ALA A 473 17.00 -23.19 -2.34
N VAL A 474 17.37 -21.96 -2.75
CA VAL A 474 18.72 -21.60 -3.18
C VAL A 474 19.11 -20.23 -2.61
N GLY A 475 20.33 -20.10 -2.07
CA GLY A 475 20.79 -18.86 -1.45
C GLY A 475 22.27 -18.85 -1.06
N GLY A 476 22.61 -17.99 -0.11
CA GLY A 476 23.94 -17.89 0.49
C GLY A 476 23.98 -18.53 1.87
N ALA A 477 25.07 -19.22 2.21
CA ALA A 477 25.33 -19.68 3.57
C ALA A 477 26.77 -19.47 3.99
N ASP A 478 26.99 -19.22 5.26
CA ASP A 478 28.29 -18.84 5.80
C ASP A 478 29.30 -20.00 5.95
N SER A 479 30.51 -19.63 6.37
CA SER A 479 31.54 -20.58 6.78
C SER A 479 31.70 -20.56 8.30
N GLU A 480 31.84 -21.75 8.90
CA GLU A 480 31.86 -22.09 10.35
C GLU A 480 32.68 -21.20 11.30
N SER A 481 33.50 -20.27 10.80
CA SER A 481 34.15 -19.22 11.59
C SER A 481 33.38 -17.91 11.43
N GLY A 482 32.60 -17.53 12.45
CA GLY A 482 31.81 -16.29 12.49
C GLY A 482 32.62 -15.00 12.59
N SER A 483 33.45 -14.71 11.59
CA SER A 483 33.80 -13.34 11.23
C SER A 483 33.00 -12.93 9.99
N ALA A 484 32.38 -11.75 10.03
CA ALA A 484 31.62 -11.18 8.91
C ALA A 484 32.55 -10.66 7.80
N ASP A 485 33.54 -11.46 7.39
CA ASP A 485 34.56 -11.14 6.40
C ASP A 485 34.03 -11.32 4.97
N TRP A 486 33.20 -10.36 4.54
CA TRP A 486 32.78 -10.04 3.17
C TRP A 486 33.36 -10.95 2.07
N GLY A 487 32.59 -11.97 1.69
CA GLY A 487 33.03 -13.03 0.77
C GLY A 487 33.63 -14.25 1.47
N SER A 488 32.92 -14.76 2.47
CA SER A 488 33.02 -16.11 3.06
C SER A 488 31.97 -17.08 2.48
N GLN A 489 30.80 -16.55 2.11
CA GLN A 489 29.59 -17.34 1.83
C GLN A 489 29.71 -18.30 0.65
N LYS A 490 29.28 -19.53 0.89
CA LYS A 490 29.10 -20.61 -0.10
C LYS A 490 27.76 -20.43 -0.81
N PHE A 491 27.61 -21.04 -1.98
CA PHE A 491 26.27 -21.31 -2.52
C PHE A 491 25.64 -22.39 -1.64
N ALA A 492 24.42 -22.18 -1.17
CA ALA A 492 23.64 -23.14 -0.42
C ALA A 492 22.36 -23.50 -1.17
N LEU A 493 22.05 -24.79 -1.20
CA LEU A 493 20.85 -25.36 -1.78
C LEU A 493 20.22 -26.30 -0.73
N ALA A 494 18.95 -26.09 -0.39
CA ALA A 494 18.18 -27.01 0.46
C ALA A 494 17.02 -27.59 -0.36
N ARG A 495 16.83 -28.91 -0.31
CA ARG A 495 15.68 -29.57 -0.94
C ARG A 495 14.74 -30.17 0.08
N TYR A 496 13.45 -29.94 -0.16
CA TYR A 496 12.34 -30.45 0.64
C TYR A 496 11.36 -31.24 -0.22
N LEU A 497 10.65 -32.17 0.40
CA LEU A 497 9.47 -32.81 -0.16
C LEU A 497 8.28 -31.83 -0.14
N SER A 498 7.15 -32.20 -0.74
CA SER A 498 5.95 -31.37 -0.81
C SER A 498 5.28 -31.07 0.55
N ASP A 499 5.65 -31.80 1.60
CA ASP A 499 5.25 -31.58 2.99
C ASP A 499 6.27 -30.75 3.80
N GLY A 500 7.32 -30.23 3.14
CA GLY A 500 8.36 -29.43 3.77
C GLY A 500 9.45 -30.23 4.47
N THR A 501 9.36 -31.56 4.53
CA THR A 501 10.44 -32.38 5.13
C THR A 501 11.70 -32.36 4.26
N PRO A 502 12.92 -32.16 4.82
CA PRO A 502 14.17 -32.20 4.04
C PRO A 502 14.34 -33.55 3.33
N ASP A 503 14.74 -33.52 2.04
CA ASP A 503 14.84 -34.72 1.21
C ASP A 503 16.19 -35.44 1.44
N PRO A 504 16.23 -36.60 2.12
CA PRO A 504 17.48 -37.22 2.57
C PRO A 504 18.34 -37.81 1.45
N ILE A 505 17.89 -37.79 0.19
CA ILE A 505 18.70 -38.17 -0.98
C ILE A 505 19.38 -36.99 -1.68
N PHE A 506 19.19 -35.74 -1.22
CA PHE A 506 19.83 -34.56 -1.77
C PHE A 506 21.02 -34.12 -0.90
N GLY A 507 22.22 -34.02 -1.49
CA GLY A 507 23.43 -33.59 -0.80
C GLY A 507 23.72 -34.39 0.48
N GLU A 508 23.93 -33.68 1.59
CA GLU A 508 24.02 -34.24 2.93
C GLU A 508 22.72 -33.91 3.70
N GLY A 509 21.80 -34.89 3.77
CA GLY A 509 20.58 -34.81 4.58
C GLY A 509 19.52 -33.82 4.09
N GLY A 510 19.53 -33.45 2.81
CA GLY A 510 18.68 -32.41 2.22
C GLY A 510 19.43 -31.12 1.87
N LEU A 511 20.69 -30.98 2.33
CA LEU A 511 21.47 -29.75 2.22
C LEU A 511 22.71 -29.94 1.34
N GLN A 512 22.98 -29.00 0.45
CA GLN A 512 24.17 -28.99 -0.42
C GLN A 512 24.86 -27.63 -0.36
N ARG A 513 26.18 -27.62 -0.16
CA ARG A 513 27.01 -26.39 -0.19
C ARG A 513 28.10 -26.47 -1.27
N THR A 514 28.36 -25.34 -1.94
CA THR A 514 29.43 -25.23 -2.95
C THR A 514 30.26 -23.97 -2.77
N SER A 515 31.58 -24.15 -2.65
CA SER A 515 32.56 -23.05 -2.66
C SER A 515 33.15 -22.83 -4.06
N PHE A 516 33.58 -21.59 -4.33
CA PHE A 516 34.34 -21.22 -5.53
C PHE A 516 35.79 -20.81 -5.20
N PRO A 517 36.74 -20.91 -6.16
CA PRO A 517 38.07 -20.35 -6.02
C PRO A 517 38.02 -18.84 -5.72
N GLN A 518 38.94 -18.35 -4.88
CA GLN A 518 38.98 -16.96 -4.38
C GLN A 518 37.76 -16.54 -3.52
N ASN A 519 36.95 -17.51 -3.06
CA ASN A 519 35.71 -17.34 -2.30
C ASN A 519 34.53 -16.77 -3.10
N SER A 520 33.33 -17.15 -2.65
CA SER A 520 32.02 -16.75 -3.16
C SER A 520 31.31 -15.76 -2.24
N VAL A 521 30.18 -15.20 -2.69
CA VAL A 521 29.33 -14.22 -1.98
C VAL A 521 27.85 -14.65 -2.04
N GLY A 522 27.61 -15.95 -1.81
CA GLY A 522 26.30 -16.59 -1.91
C GLY A 522 25.79 -16.80 -3.34
N ALA A 523 24.73 -17.61 -3.48
CA ALA A 523 23.92 -17.66 -4.69
C ALA A 523 22.91 -16.51 -4.70
N ARG A 524 22.44 -16.12 -5.90
CA ARG A 524 21.45 -15.04 -6.10
C ARG A 524 20.28 -15.46 -6.98
N ALA A 525 20.52 -16.28 -8.00
CA ALA A 525 19.47 -16.80 -8.88
C ALA A 525 19.75 -18.26 -9.28
N ALA A 526 18.73 -18.95 -9.76
CA ALA A 526 18.76 -20.35 -10.17
C ALA A 526 17.69 -20.63 -11.24
N LEU A 527 17.88 -21.69 -12.03
CA LEU A 527 16.90 -22.15 -13.00
C LEU A 527 16.98 -23.66 -13.22
N LEU A 528 15.86 -24.24 -13.65
CA LEU A 528 15.78 -25.61 -14.14
C LEU A 528 15.98 -25.62 -15.67
N GLN A 529 16.99 -26.34 -16.15
CA GLN A 529 17.20 -26.56 -17.59
C GLN A 529 16.21 -27.63 -18.13
N PRO A 530 15.88 -27.63 -19.44
CA PRO A 530 14.93 -28.59 -20.03
C PRO A 530 15.35 -30.07 -19.96
N ASP A 531 16.61 -30.37 -19.66
CA ASP A 531 17.12 -31.71 -19.41
C ASP A 531 16.95 -32.18 -17.95
N GLY A 532 16.36 -31.31 -17.11
CA GLY A 532 16.12 -31.51 -15.69
C GLY A 532 17.23 -31.03 -14.77
N ARG A 533 18.38 -30.54 -15.25
CA ARG A 533 19.47 -30.05 -14.38
C ARG A 533 19.16 -28.69 -13.77
N VAL A 534 19.78 -28.35 -12.63
CA VAL A 534 19.65 -27.02 -12.01
C VAL A 534 20.93 -26.23 -12.18
N VAL A 535 20.85 -25.07 -12.82
CA VAL A 535 21.94 -24.07 -12.86
C VAL A 535 21.69 -23.05 -11.76
N VAL A 536 22.71 -22.77 -10.96
CA VAL A 536 22.70 -21.73 -9.92
C VAL A 536 23.76 -20.69 -10.23
N ALA A 537 23.41 -19.43 -10.07
CA ALA A 537 24.23 -18.27 -10.32
C ALA A 537 24.39 -17.44 -9.05
N GLY A 538 25.61 -17.01 -8.77
CA GLY A 538 25.97 -16.11 -7.66
C GLY A 538 27.26 -15.37 -7.95
N LEU A 539 27.86 -14.77 -6.91
CA LEU A 539 29.08 -13.96 -7.08
C LEU A 539 30.31 -14.63 -6.46
N SER A 540 31.48 -14.28 -7.01
CA SER A 540 32.80 -14.63 -6.47
C SER A 540 33.74 -13.43 -6.58
N ARG A 541 34.87 -13.46 -5.87
CA ARG A 541 35.88 -12.39 -6.00
C ARG A 541 36.45 -12.26 -7.43
N GLY A 542 36.36 -13.34 -8.23
CA GLY A 542 36.75 -13.40 -9.64
C GLY A 542 35.67 -12.96 -10.65
N GLY A 543 34.43 -12.72 -10.23
CA GLY A 543 33.30 -12.33 -11.08
C GLY A 543 32.06 -13.23 -10.90
N ILE A 544 31.20 -13.28 -11.92
CA ILE A 544 29.97 -14.11 -11.91
C ILE A 544 30.35 -15.58 -11.78
N ALA A 545 29.81 -16.25 -10.77
CA ALA A 545 30.02 -17.65 -10.49
C ALA A 545 28.77 -18.45 -10.87
N LEU A 546 28.94 -19.51 -11.66
CA LEU A 546 27.88 -20.45 -12.04
C LEU A 546 28.24 -21.86 -11.56
N ALA A 547 27.27 -22.59 -11.03
CA ALA A 547 27.39 -24.02 -10.74
C ALA A 547 26.19 -24.76 -11.31
N ARG A 548 26.39 -25.99 -11.80
CA ARG A 548 25.29 -26.86 -12.24
C ARG A 548 25.22 -28.14 -11.43
N TYR A 549 24.01 -28.53 -11.06
CA TYR A 549 23.71 -29.66 -10.20
C TYR A 549 22.80 -30.67 -10.89
N ASP A 550 23.00 -31.94 -10.55
CA ASP A 550 22.05 -32.99 -10.89
C ASP A 550 20.81 -32.89 -9.98
N ALA A 551 19.64 -32.70 -10.59
CA ALA A 551 18.38 -32.57 -9.88
C ALA A 551 17.91 -33.83 -9.15
N ARG A 552 18.63 -34.94 -9.19
CA ARG A 552 18.25 -36.18 -8.49
C ARG A 552 18.87 -36.27 -7.11
N ASP A 553 20.14 -35.88 -6.98
CA ASP A 553 20.94 -36.05 -5.75
C ASP A 553 21.70 -34.80 -5.29
N GLY A 554 21.66 -33.69 -6.04
CA GLY A 554 22.36 -32.45 -5.67
C GLY A 554 23.87 -32.49 -5.91
N SER A 555 24.40 -33.53 -6.55
CA SER A 555 25.81 -33.56 -6.95
C SER A 555 26.11 -32.51 -8.04
N LEU A 556 27.33 -31.96 -8.04
CA LEU A 556 27.79 -31.08 -9.11
C LEU A 556 27.98 -31.88 -10.41
N ASP A 557 27.42 -31.36 -11.51
CA ASP A 557 27.50 -32.00 -12.83
C ASP A 557 28.88 -31.76 -13.47
N PRO A 558 29.76 -32.79 -13.57
CA PRO A 558 31.12 -32.62 -14.07
C PRO A 558 31.19 -32.27 -15.57
N SER A 559 30.07 -32.25 -16.30
CA SER A 559 30.02 -31.81 -17.70
C SER A 559 29.82 -30.28 -17.88
N PHE A 560 29.61 -29.54 -16.79
CA PHE A 560 29.48 -28.07 -16.81
C PHE A 560 30.79 -27.42 -16.38
N GLY A 561 31.44 -26.67 -17.28
CA GLY A 561 32.69 -25.96 -16.98
C GLY A 561 33.83 -26.84 -16.47
N THR A 562 34.33 -26.52 -15.27
CA THR A 562 35.34 -27.30 -14.54
C THR A 562 34.74 -27.80 -13.21
N GLU A 563 34.64 -29.11 -13.03
CA GLU A 563 34.03 -29.73 -11.83
C GLU A 563 32.61 -29.24 -11.52
N GLY A 564 31.80 -28.95 -12.54
CA GLY A 564 30.46 -28.39 -12.37
C GLY A 564 30.40 -26.90 -12.07
N ARG A 565 31.52 -26.17 -12.23
CA ARG A 565 31.66 -24.75 -11.90
C ARG A 565 32.25 -23.92 -13.05
N ILE A 566 31.81 -22.68 -13.16
CA ILE A 566 32.35 -21.65 -14.07
C ILE A 566 32.50 -20.34 -13.28
N VAL A 567 33.54 -19.56 -13.57
CA VAL A 567 33.64 -18.16 -13.15
C VAL A 567 33.91 -17.30 -14.37
N THR A 568 32.97 -16.42 -14.68
CA THR A 568 33.08 -15.42 -15.75
C THR A 568 33.74 -14.17 -15.18
N GLU A 569 34.70 -13.58 -15.92
CA GLU A 569 35.58 -12.53 -15.39
C GLU A 569 34.82 -11.28 -14.87
N ARG A 570 35.26 -10.76 -13.72
CA ARG A 570 34.71 -9.56 -13.06
C ARG A 570 34.81 -8.28 -13.90
N THR A 571 35.52 -8.30 -15.02
CA THR A 571 35.54 -7.23 -16.03
C THR A 571 34.17 -6.98 -16.65
N TYR A 572 33.30 -7.98 -16.69
CA TYR A 572 31.95 -7.86 -17.26
C TYR A 572 30.90 -7.39 -16.25
N ALA A 573 30.99 -7.85 -14.99
CA ALA A 573 30.03 -7.50 -13.94
C ALA A 573 30.69 -7.44 -12.55
N LEU A 574 30.28 -6.45 -11.76
CA LEU A 574 30.59 -6.34 -10.33
C LEU A 574 29.59 -7.16 -9.50
N GLU A 575 28.31 -7.06 -9.89
CA GLU A 575 27.17 -7.67 -9.23
C GLU A 575 26.24 -8.32 -10.25
N MET A 576 25.44 -9.28 -9.77
CA MET A 576 24.42 -10.01 -10.52
C MET A 576 23.23 -10.23 -9.60
N THR A 577 22.04 -10.11 -10.18
CA THR A 577 20.78 -10.05 -9.46
C THR A 577 19.81 -11.12 -9.94
N ALA A 578 19.41 -11.08 -11.22
CA ALA A 578 18.46 -12.02 -11.82
C ALA A 578 19.05 -12.91 -12.92
N MET A 579 18.36 -14.02 -13.20
CA MET A 579 18.68 -14.95 -14.27
C MET A 579 17.39 -15.56 -14.86
N VAL A 580 17.34 -15.75 -16.19
CA VAL A 580 16.17 -16.35 -16.88
C VAL A 580 16.59 -17.41 -17.90
N ALA A 581 15.79 -18.50 -18.01
CA ALA A 581 15.99 -19.57 -18.98
C ALA A 581 15.33 -19.24 -20.34
N GLN A 582 15.92 -19.73 -21.43
CA GLN A 582 15.31 -19.74 -22.77
C GLN A 582 14.86 -21.15 -23.17
N PRO A 583 13.84 -21.32 -24.03
CA PRO A 583 13.30 -22.64 -24.42
C PRO A 583 14.29 -23.58 -25.12
N ASP A 584 15.41 -23.07 -25.64
CA ASP A 584 16.49 -23.86 -26.25
C ASP A 584 17.57 -24.31 -25.24
N GLY A 585 17.41 -23.99 -23.95
CA GLY A 585 18.32 -24.35 -22.87
C GLY A 585 19.43 -23.34 -22.60
N ARG A 586 19.55 -22.28 -23.43
CA ARG A 586 20.36 -21.09 -23.10
C ARG A 586 19.75 -20.35 -21.91
N PHE A 587 20.55 -19.49 -21.28
CA PHE A 587 20.06 -18.65 -20.18
C PHE A 587 20.76 -17.30 -20.18
N LEU A 588 20.09 -16.29 -19.62
CA LEU A 588 20.62 -14.95 -19.48
C LEU A 588 20.72 -14.56 -18.02
N VAL A 589 21.75 -13.77 -17.72
CA VAL A 589 22.07 -13.17 -16.42
C VAL A 589 21.96 -11.65 -16.55
N ALA A 590 21.35 -10.99 -15.56
CA ALA A 590 21.38 -9.53 -15.40
C ALA A 590 22.28 -9.11 -14.22
N GLY A 591 22.90 -7.94 -14.36
CA GLY A 591 23.81 -7.40 -13.36
C GLY A 591 24.26 -5.97 -13.65
N VAL A 592 25.32 -5.54 -12.95
CA VAL A 592 25.83 -4.15 -12.98
C VAL A 592 27.35 -4.12 -13.21
N THR A 593 27.85 -3.19 -14.02
CA THR A 593 29.28 -3.09 -14.37
C THR A 593 30.15 -2.42 -13.27
N PRO A 594 31.45 -2.80 -13.12
CA PRO A 594 32.29 -2.32 -12.01
C PRO A 594 32.73 -0.85 -12.01
N ILE A 595 32.60 -0.13 -13.12
CA ILE A 595 33.26 1.17 -13.32
C ILE A 595 32.25 2.32 -13.39
N GLN A 596 31.08 2.09 -13.99
CA GLN A 596 30.10 3.14 -14.25
C GLN A 596 28.77 2.92 -13.54
N GLY A 597 28.38 1.68 -13.22
CA GLY A 597 26.99 1.40 -12.81
C GLY A 597 26.06 1.27 -14.02
N ASP A 598 26.60 0.80 -15.14
CA ASP A 598 25.82 0.44 -16.34
C ASP A 598 25.21 -0.94 -16.18
N ILE A 599 24.04 -1.15 -16.77
CA ILE A 599 23.34 -2.46 -16.74
C ILE A 599 23.98 -3.41 -17.75
N VAL A 600 24.25 -4.64 -17.31
CA VAL A 600 24.86 -5.68 -18.15
C VAL A 600 23.99 -6.92 -18.23
N LEU A 601 23.80 -7.41 -19.46
CA LEU A 601 23.22 -8.73 -19.73
C LEU A 601 24.29 -9.66 -20.29
N LEU A 602 24.39 -10.87 -19.74
CA LEU A 602 25.25 -11.93 -20.25
C LEU A 602 24.38 -13.11 -20.68
N ARG A 603 24.55 -13.61 -21.92
CA ARG A 603 23.90 -14.85 -22.37
C ARG A 603 24.89 -16.01 -22.42
N TYR A 604 24.45 -17.13 -21.86
CA TYR A 604 25.17 -18.38 -21.79
C TYR A 604 24.50 -19.47 -22.63
N GLU A 605 25.33 -20.30 -23.25
CA GLU A 605 24.98 -21.57 -23.87
C GLU A 605 24.53 -22.60 -22.80
N PRO A 606 23.85 -23.70 -23.18
CA PRO A 606 23.38 -24.70 -22.22
C PRO A 606 24.50 -25.38 -21.42
N ASP A 607 25.77 -25.28 -21.83
CA ASP A 607 26.96 -25.78 -21.12
C ASP A 607 27.64 -24.73 -20.21
N GLY A 608 27.09 -23.50 -20.17
CA GLY A 608 27.61 -22.39 -19.38
C GLY A 608 28.75 -21.60 -20.02
N THR A 609 29.12 -21.87 -21.28
CA THR A 609 29.98 -20.97 -22.06
C THR A 609 29.20 -19.73 -22.53
N LEU A 610 29.87 -18.62 -22.83
CA LEU A 610 29.19 -17.40 -23.33
C LEU A 610 28.75 -17.55 -24.80
N ASP A 611 27.48 -17.25 -25.10
CA ASP A 611 26.92 -17.30 -26.45
C ASP A 611 27.50 -16.17 -27.32
N GLY A 612 28.45 -16.53 -28.19
CA GLY A 612 29.13 -15.60 -29.09
C GLY A 612 28.25 -14.85 -30.09
N SER A 613 26.95 -15.21 -30.21
CA SER A 613 25.96 -14.54 -31.07
C SER A 613 25.13 -13.45 -30.36
N PHE A 614 25.22 -13.34 -29.03
CA PHE A 614 24.54 -12.29 -28.25
C PHE A 614 25.41 -11.05 -28.11
N GLY A 615 24.85 -9.86 -28.36
CA GLY A 615 25.53 -8.57 -28.17
C GLY A 615 26.97 -8.54 -28.72
N ASN A 616 27.92 -8.20 -27.85
CA ASN A 616 29.35 -8.35 -28.07
C ASN A 616 29.86 -9.63 -27.41
N ARG A 617 29.86 -10.75 -28.15
CA ARG A 617 30.46 -12.04 -27.76
C ARG A 617 29.88 -12.65 -26.46
N GLY A 618 28.57 -12.53 -26.26
CA GLY A 618 27.86 -13.03 -25.08
C GLY A 618 27.49 -11.94 -24.07
N VAL A 619 27.92 -10.68 -24.29
CA VAL A 619 27.73 -9.59 -23.34
C VAL A 619 27.11 -8.36 -24.01
N VAL A 620 26.11 -7.76 -23.36
CA VAL A 620 25.52 -6.46 -23.67
C VAL A 620 25.76 -5.55 -22.47
N VAL A 621 26.29 -4.35 -22.69
CA VAL A 621 26.36 -3.29 -21.67
C VAL A 621 25.50 -2.13 -22.14
N THR A 622 24.67 -1.60 -21.25
CA THR A 622 23.71 -0.52 -21.50
C THR A 622 24.00 0.62 -20.53
N SER A 623 24.71 1.63 -21.01
CA SER A 623 24.77 2.95 -20.40
C SER A 623 23.45 3.67 -20.69
N LEU A 624 22.92 4.43 -19.73
CA LEU A 624 21.71 5.24 -19.90
C LEU A 624 22.09 6.66 -20.40
N GLU A 625 21.11 7.39 -20.93
CA GLU A 625 21.30 8.78 -21.37
C GLU A 625 21.38 9.76 -20.16
N ASP A 626 21.65 11.04 -20.41
CA ASP A 626 21.73 12.12 -19.41
C ASP A 626 22.62 11.84 -18.18
N GLU A 627 23.75 11.17 -18.41
CA GLU A 627 24.73 10.76 -17.38
C GLU A 627 24.10 9.95 -16.21
N ARG A 628 23.01 9.24 -16.49
CA ARG A 628 22.35 8.36 -15.52
C ARG A 628 23.09 7.04 -15.35
N ARG A 629 22.99 6.48 -14.14
CA ARG A 629 23.44 5.13 -13.75
C ARG A 629 22.23 4.31 -13.34
N GLY A 630 22.41 3.03 -13.05
CA GLY A 630 21.33 2.22 -12.50
C GLY A 630 21.75 0.83 -12.07
N GLY A 631 20.74 0.00 -11.80
CA GLY A 631 20.90 -1.42 -11.56
C GLY A 631 19.71 -2.19 -12.09
N ALA A 632 19.95 -3.44 -12.48
CA ALA A 632 18.91 -4.41 -12.76
C ALA A 632 18.62 -5.21 -11.48
N HIS A 633 17.35 -5.43 -11.15
CA HIS A 633 16.94 -6.36 -10.10
C HIS A 633 16.22 -7.58 -10.65
N ALA A 634 15.36 -7.41 -11.65
CA ALA A 634 14.60 -8.49 -12.30
C ALA A 634 14.96 -8.67 -13.79
N LEU A 635 14.75 -9.88 -14.30
CA LEU A 635 14.95 -10.25 -15.70
C LEU A 635 13.91 -11.30 -16.13
N ALA A 636 13.08 -10.97 -17.12
CA ALA A 636 12.05 -11.85 -17.66
C ALA A 636 12.19 -12.06 -19.18
N LEU A 637 11.68 -13.19 -19.66
CA LEU A 637 11.59 -13.54 -21.08
C LEU A 637 10.13 -13.43 -21.56
N GLN A 638 9.88 -12.58 -22.56
CA GLN A 638 8.58 -12.48 -23.20
C GLN A 638 8.33 -13.64 -24.18
N PRO A 639 7.06 -14.03 -24.45
CA PRO A 639 6.74 -15.15 -25.34
C PRO A 639 7.20 -15.02 -26.80
N ASP A 640 7.54 -13.82 -27.26
CA ASP A 640 8.12 -13.54 -28.58
C ASP A 640 9.66 -13.65 -28.61
N GLY A 641 10.29 -13.87 -27.45
CA GLY A 641 11.73 -13.97 -27.27
C GLY A 641 12.42 -12.67 -26.84
N LYS A 642 11.68 -11.57 -26.66
CA LYS A 642 12.24 -10.32 -26.10
C LYS A 642 12.52 -10.45 -24.61
N LEU A 643 13.41 -9.60 -24.11
CA LEU A 643 13.92 -9.64 -22.74
C LEU A 643 13.52 -8.35 -22.03
N LEU A 644 12.89 -8.46 -20.87
CA LEU A 644 12.55 -7.32 -20.01
C LEU A 644 13.44 -7.32 -18.77
N VAL A 645 14.00 -6.16 -18.46
CA VAL A 645 14.73 -5.90 -17.21
C VAL A 645 13.96 -4.84 -16.44
N ALA A 646 13.77 -5.05 -15.14
CA ALA A 646 13.32 -4.02 -14.21
C ALA A 646 14.37 -3.75 -13.13
N GLY A 647 14.36 -2.54 -12.60
CA GLY A 647 15.33 -2.10 -11.60
C GLY A 647 15.16 -0.63 -11.25
N TYR A 648 16.27 0.09 -11.14
CA TYR A 648 16.31 1.51 -10.79
C TYR A 648 17.35 2.27 -11.62
N THR A 649 17.18 3.58 -11.74
CA THR A 649 18.18 4.49 -12.32
C THR A 649 18.29 5.80 -11.54
N TYR A 650 19.46 6.41 -11.46
CA TYR A 650 19.66 7.72 -10.83
C TYR A 650 20.58 8.64 -11.67
N PRO A 651 20.42 9.97 -11.63
CA PRO A 651 21.36 10.90 -12.24
C PRO A 651 22.71 10.88 -11.50
N THR A 652 23.85 10.89 -12.19
CA THR A 652 25.19 10.86 -11.52
C THR A 652 25.39 11.99 -10.51
N GLU A 653 24.76 13.16 -10.70
CA GLU A 653 24.85 14.30 -9.76
C GLU A 653 23.90 14.19 -8.54
N GLN A 654 22.91 13.31 -8.56
CA GLN A 654 21.87 13.14 -7.52
C GLN A 654 21.62 11.65 -7.23
N PRO A 655 22.59 10.90 -6.66
CA PRO A 655 22.48 9.47 -6.40
C PRO A 655 21.44 9.09 -5.34
N GLU A 656 20.90 10.06 -4.62
CA GLU A 656 19.77 9.92 -3.69
C GLU A 656 18.39 9.95 -4.37
N ARG A 657 18.34 10.12 -5.70
CA ARG A 657 17.12 10.09 -6.52
C ARG A 657 17.16 8.91 -7.48
N THR A 658 16.71 7.76 -6.99
CA THR A 658 16.42 6.60 -7.84
C THR A 658 15.01 6.72 -8.40
N ASP A 659 14.86 6.45 -9.70
CA ASP A 659 13.60 6.38 -10.43
C ASP A 659 13.41 4.92 -10.94
N PHE A 660 12.18 4.40 -10.97
CA PHE A 660 11.82 3.06 -11.46
C PHE A 660 12.29 2.89 -12.89
N LEU A 661 13.06 1.83 -13.16
CA LEU A 661 13.60 1.54 -14.49
C LEU A 661 12.98 0.29 -15.11
N LEU A 662 12.60 0.41 -16.37
CA LEU A 662 12.20 -0.68 -17.26
C LEU A 662 13.01 -0.59 -18.56
N LEU A 663 13.60 -1.70 -18.98
CA LEU A 663 14.33 -1.81 -20.25
C LEU A 663 13.82 -3.01 -21.03
N ARG A 664 13.56 -2.86 -22.34
CA ARG A 664 13.31 -4.00 -23.23
C ARG A 664 14.41 -4.17 -24.28
N TYR A 665 14.85 -5.41 -24.45
CA TYR A 665 15.78 -5.82 -25.48
C TYR A 665 15.13 -6.82 -26.45
N GLU A 666 15.52 -6.73 -27.71
CA GLU A 666 15.34 -7.80 -28.69
C GLU A 666 16.10 -9.08 -28.29
N ALA A 667 15.70 -10.23 -28.84
CA ALA A 667 16.34 -11.53 -28.61
C ALA A 667 17.84 -11.59 -28.99
N THR A 668 18.37 -10.56 -29.66
CA THR A 668 19.79 -10.36 -30.02
C THR A 668 20.59 -9.56 -28.99
N GLY A 669 19.91 -8.88 -28.05
CA GLY A 669 20.54 -8.02 -27.03
C GLY A 669 20.64 -6.54 -27.39
N GLN A 670 19.93 -6.07 -28.42
CA GLN A 670 19.79 -4.62 -28.70
C GLN A 670 18.51 -4.07 -28.07
N LEU A 671 18.49 -2.82 -27.61
CA LEU A 671 17.30 -2.17 -27.06
C LEU A 671 16.18 -2.09 -28.11
N ASP A 672 14.98 -2.52 -27.74
CA ASP A 672 13.79 -2.50 -28.60
C ASP A 672 13.26 -1.06 -28.74
N GLN A 673 13.57 -0.45 -29.89
CA GLN A 673 13.14 0.91 -30.24
C GLN A 673 11.61 1.11 -30.36
N SER A 674 10.80 0.06 -30.16
CA SER A 674 9.33 0.12 -30.08
C SER A 674 8.77 0.02 -28.66
N PHE A 675 9.63 0.05 -27.64
CA PHE A 675 9.26 0.05 -26.22
C PHE A 675 9.64 1.37 -25.55
N GLY A 676 8.68 2.06 -24.93
CA GLY A 676 8.92 3.34 -24.25
C GLY A 676 9.62 4.38 -25.13
N GLU A 677 10.61 5.07 -24.56
CA GLU A 677 11.52 5.93 -25.30
C GLU A 677 12.82 5.15 -25.60
N GLY A 678 13.01 4.77 -26.87
CA GLY A 678 14.27 4.13 -27.33
C GLY A 678 14.58 2.74 -26.74
N GLY A 679 13.60 2.05 -26.15
CA GLY A 679 13.77 0.81 -25.39
C GLY A 679 13.80 0.98 -23.88
N VAL A 680 13.62 2.22 -23.39
CA VAL A 680 13.69 2.61 -21.98
C VAL A 680 12.34 3.15 -21.52
N VAL A 681 11.96 2.82 -20.29
CA VAL A 681 10.90 3.49 -19.52
C VAL A 681 11.51 3.86 -18.17
N ILE A 682 11.41 5.14 -17.81
CA ILE A 682 11.74 5.66 -16.48
C ILE A 682 10.44 6.22 -15.91
N LEU A 683 10.11 5.88 -14.66
CA LEU A 683 8.92 6.38 -13.96
C LEU A 683 9.32 6.87 -12.56
N ASP A 684 8.77 8.02 -12.17
CA ASP A 684 8.84 8.56 -10.80
C ASP A 684 7.57 8.11 -10.06
N ILE A 685 7.71 7.29 -9.02
CA ILE A 685 6.62 6.77 -8.20
C ILE A 685 6.71 7.37 -6.79
N GLY A 686 5.60 7.97 -6.33
CA GLY A 686 5.52 8.55 -4.99
C GLY A 686 6.00 9.99 -4.92
N GLN A 687 6.98 10.27 -4.06
CA GLN A 687 7.51 11.62 -3.79
C GLN A 687 9.04 11.66 -3.60
N GLY A 688 9.75 10.55 -3.86
CA GLY A 688 11.15 10.38 -3.53
C GLY A 688 11.78 9.19 -4.24
N PRO A 689 12.99 8.75 -3.82
CA PRO A 689 13.62 7.58 -4.42
C PRO A 689 12.70 6.36 -4.40
N ASP A 690 12.69 5.65 -5.51
CA ASP A 690 11.98 4.38 -5.69
C ASP A 690 12.90 3.36 -6.41
N ALA A 691 12.49 2.09 -6.45
CA ALA A 691 13.17 1.04 -7.21
C ALA A 691 12.25 -0.16 -7.46
N ALA A 692 12.24 -0.68 -8.68
CA ALA A 692 11.60 -1.95 -8.99
C ALA A 692 12.51 -3.12 -8.57
N PHE A 693 11.94 -4.12 -7.88
CA PHE A 693 12.64 -5.34 -7.49
C PHE A 693 12.21 -6.56 -8.31
N ASP A 694 10.93 -6.66 -8.71
CA ASP A 694 10.40 -7.81 -9.47
C ASP A 694 9.39 -7.41 -10.57
N LEU A 695 9.16 -8.28 -11.55
CA LEU A 695 8.19 -8.06 -12.63
C LEU A 695 7.50 -9.35 -13.11
N VAL A 696 6.21 -9.26 -13.44
CA VAL A 696 5.42 -10.36 -14.03
C VAL A 696 4.74 -9.97 -15.33
N LEU A 697 4.54 -10.96 -16.20
CA LEU A 697 3.88 -10.81 -17.50
C LEU A 697 2.45 -11.35 -17.42
N GLN A 698 1.46 -10.49 -17.64
CA GLN A 698 0.05 -10.89 -17.72
C GLN A 698 -0.26 -11.55 -19.09
N PRO A 699 -1.21 -12.50 -19.19
CA PRO A 699 -1.50 -13.23 -20.43
C PRO A 699 -1.96 -12.37 -21.63
N ASN A 700 -2.37 -11.12 -21.37
CA ASN A 700 -2.70 -10.11 -22.38
C ASN A 700 -1.46 -9.39 -22.96
N GLY A 701 -0.25 -9.66 -22.45
CA GLY A 701 0.99 -9.00 -22.82
C GLY A 701 1.30 -7.73 -22.03
N ALA A 702 0.49 -7.37 -21.03
CA ALA A 702 0.81 -6.30 -20.09
C ALA A 702 1.92 -6.74 -19.11
N ILE A 703 2.66 -5.76 -18.61
CA ILE A 703 3.81 -5.94 -17.73
C ILE A 703 3.46 -5.27 -16.40
N VAL A 704 3.47 -6.02 -15.31
CA VAL A 704 3.34 -5.45 -13.96
C VAL A 704 4.70 -5.50 -13.30
N VAL A 705 5.12 -4.37 -12.71
CA VAL A 705 6.40 -4.21 -12.02
C VAL A 705 6.11 -3.82 -10.58
N ALA A 706 6.85 -4.41 -9.64
CA ALA A 706 6.72 -4.17 -8.21
C ALA A 706 8.08 -3.87 -7.55
N GLY A 707 8.04 -3.15 -6.44
CA GLY A 707 9.22 -2.75 -5.68
C GLY A 707 8.85 -1.86 -4.50
N THR A 708 9.63 -0.81 -4.25
CA THR A 708 9.35 0.14 -3.17
C THR A 708 9.54 1.58 -3.62
N ALA A 709 8.79 2.50 -3.01
CA ALA A 709 8.83 3.92 -3.30
C ALA A 709 8.74 4.76 -2.01
N ASP A 710 9.40 5.92 -2.00
CA ASP A 710 9.25 6.93 -0.95
C ASP A 710 7.89 7.65 -1.08
N VAL A 711 7.09 7.63 -0.01
CA VAL A 711 5.95 8.53 0.16
C VAL A 711 6.10 9.36 1.42
N ASP A 712 5.60 10.60 1.40
CA ASP A 712 5.44 11.42 2.59
C ASP A 712 3.94 11.52 2.92
N PRO A 713 3.45 10.75 3.92
CA PRO A 713 2.07 10.81 4.39
C PRO A 713 1.78 12.04 5.29
N GLY A 714 2.80 12.86 5.61
CA GLY A 714 2.70 14.01 6.51
C GLY A 714 3.46 13.86 7.83
N GLU A 715 4.02 12.68 8.10
CA GLU A 715 4.76 12.34 9.32
C GLU A 715 6.27 12.14 9.08
N GLY A 716 6.72 12.29 7.84
CA GLY A 716 8.07 11.94 7.38
C GLY A 716 8.03 10.80 6.37
N ARG A 717 9.10 10.70 5.56
CA ARG A 717 9.18 9.75 4.45
C ARG A 717 9.24 8.31 4.92
N LYS A 718 8.37 7.47 4.37
CA LYS A 718 8.36 6.03 4.57
C LYS A 718 8.44 5.31 3.22
N HIS A 719 9.23 4.24 3.16
CA HIS A 719 9.24 3.31 2.02
C HIS A 719 7.97 2.46 2.05
N VAL A 720 7.28 2.32 0.92
CA VAL A 720 6.02 1.55 0.83
C VAL A 720 6.00 0.57 -0.33
N PHE A 721 5.17 -0.47 -0.25
CA PHE A 721 4.97 -1.40 -1.36
C PHE A 721 4.44 -0.63 -2.58
N ALA A 722 5.19 -0.66 -3.68
CA ALA A 722 4.92 0.12 -4.87
C ALA A 722 4.79 -0.77 -6.10
N MET A 723 3.76 -0.54 -6.92
CA MET A 723 3.58 -1.22 -8.20
C MET A 723 3.09 -0.29 -9.30
N ALA A 724 3.46 -0.59 -10.55
CA ALA A 724 2.90 0.04 -11.75
C ALA A 724 2.64 -1.02 -12.84
N ARG A 725 1.65 -0.77 -13.71
CA ARG A 725 1.39 -1.60 -14.89
C ARG A 725 1.68 -0.82 -16.17
N PHE A 726 2.26 -1.52 -17.15
CA PHE A 726 2.59 -1.01 -18.46
C PHE A 726 2.00 -1.91 -19.56
N SER A 727 1.68 -1.31 -20.70
CA SER A 727 1.28 -2.02 -21.90
C SER A 727 2.44 -2.83 -22.50
N SER A 728 2.13 -3.68 -23.49
CA SER A 728 3.15 -4.38 -24.29
C SER A 728 4.10 -3.45 -25.09
N THR A 729 3.86 -2.13 -25.10
CA THR A 729 4.72 -1.10 -25.70
C THR A 729 5.39 -0.19 -24.66
N GLY A 730 5.21 -0.44 -23.36
CA GLY A 730 5.83 0.36 -22.29
C GLY A 730 5.07 1.65 -21.93
N GLU A 731 3.88 1.85 -22.48
CA GLU A 731 2.98 2.94 -22.06
C GLU A 731 2.37 2.58 -20.70
N GLN A 732 2.41 3.49 -19.72
CA GLN A 732 1.82 3.26 -18.40
C GLN A 732 0.28 3.14 -18.50
N ASP A 733 -0.27 2.13 -17.84
CA ASP A 733 -1.72 1.91 -17.75
C ASP A 733 -2.32 2.73 -16.61
N MET A 734 -2.88 3.89 -16.93
CA MET A 734 -3.46 4.84 -15.97
C MET A 734 -4.73 4.32 -15.26
N GLU A 735 -5.32 3.20 -15.71
CA GLU A 735 -6.47 2.56 -15.04
C GLU A 735 -6.02 1.54 -13.97
N PHE A 736 -4.72 1.25 -13.85
CA PHE A 736 -4.16 0.39 -12.80
C PHE A 736 -3.99 1.14 -11.47
N GLY A 737 -4.49 0.58 -10.37
CA GLY A 737 -4.44 1.20 -9.05
C GLY A 737 -5.11 2.58 -9.04
N PHE A 738 -4.39 3.59 -8.54
CA PHE A 738 -4.81 5.00 -8.59
C PHE A 738 -3.81 5.80 -9.45
N GLY A 739 -4.24 6.26 -10.63
CA GLY A 739 -3.39 7.04 -11.53
C GLY A 739 -2.25 6.23 -12.17
N GLY A 740 -2.43 4.93 -12.36
CA GLY A 740 -1.43 4.02 -12.94
C GLY A 740 -0.38 3.50 -11.97
N GLN A 741 -0.57 3.72 -10.67
CA GLN A 741 0.32 3.29 -9.59
C GLN A 741 -0.51 2.67 -8.44
N SER A 742 0.05 1.71 -7.73
CA SER A 742 -0.50 1.16 -6.48
C SER A 742 0.53 1.34 -5.38
N LEU A 743 0.14 2.00 -4.28
CA LEU A 743 1.00 2.40 -3.17
C LEU A 743 0.37 1.96 -1.86
N VAL A 744 1.07 1.08 -1.13
CA VAL A 744 0.53 0.40 0.06
C VAL A 744 1.53 0.49 1.23
N PRO A 745 1.28 1.36 2.23
CA PRO A 745 2.02 1.34 3.48
C PRO A 745 1.63 0.13 4.32
N PHE A 746 2.55 -0.35 5.17
CA PHE A 746 2.26 -1.34 6.21
C PHE A 746 2.31 -0.64 7.56
N ASP A 747 1.13 -0.25 8.06
CA ASP A 747 0.97 0.51 9.31
C ASP A 747 1.98 1.67 9.43
N ASP A 748 2.84 1.65 10.46
CA ASP A 748 3.86 2.68 10.71
C ASP A 748 5.24 2.37 10.08
N ASP A 749 5.42 1.18 9.52
CA ASP A 749 6.70 0.61 9.09
C ASP A 749 7.17 1.12 7.70
N GLU A 750 8.45 0.90 7.42
CA GLU A 750 8.98 0.82 6.06
C GLU A 750 8.70 -0.56 5.46
N ALA A 751 8.11 -0.60 4.26
CA ALA A 751 7.79 -1.83 3.55
C ALA A 751 8.48 -1.91 2.18
N VAL A 752 9.19 -3.01 1.92
CA VAL A 752 9.92 -3.26 0.67
C VAL A 752 9.49 -4.59 0.05
N ILE A 753 9.03 -4.57 -1.21
CA ILE A 753 8.75 -5.77 -2.01
C ILE A 753 10.08 -6.37 -2.51
N PHE A 754 10.22 -7.68 -2.42
CA PHE A 754 11.28 -8.44 -3.12
C PHE A 754 10.74 -9.38 -4.21
N ALA A 755 9.48 -9.82 -4.11
CA ALA A 755 8.88 -10.81 -5.01
C ALA A 755 7.44 -10.47 -5.42
N LEU A 756 7.07 -10.83 -6.65
CA LEU A 756 5.74 -10.64 -7.24
C LEU A 756 5.29 -11.91 -7.99
N GLN A 757 4.21 -12.53 -7.56
CA GLN A 757 3.62 -13.72 -8.19
C GLN A 757 2.25 -13.41 -8.78
N LEU A 758 2.09 -13.61 -10.10
CA LEU A 758 0.79 -13.58 -10.77
C LEU A 758 0.00 -14.88 -10.49
N GLN A 759 -1.27 -14.77 -10.13
CA GLN A 759 -2.16 -15.89 -9.84
C GLN A 759 -3.04 -16.26 -11.06
N PRO A 760 -3.67 -17.46 -11.10
CA PRO A 760 -4.41 -17.93 -12.28
C PRO A 760 -5.73 -17.18 -12.56
N ASP A 761 -6.27 -16.47 -11.56
CA ASP A 761 -7.42 -15.57 -11.68
C ASP A 761 -7.03 -14.16 -12.18
N GLY A 762 -5.73 -13.88 -12.32
CA GLY A 762 -5.18 -12.59 -12.70
C GLY A 762 -4.84 -11.67 -11.52
N SER A 763 -5.14 -12.07 -10.27
CA SER A 763 -4.70 -11.36 -9.08
C SER A 763 -3.18 -11.45 -8.90
N LEU A 764 -2.61 -10.53 -8.13
CA LEU A 764 -1.18 -10.40 -7.89
C LEU A 764 -0.90 -10.61 -6.39
N LEU A 765 0.14 -11.37 -6.06
CA LEU A 765 0.65 -11.48 -4.70
C LEU A 765 2.06 -10.88 -4.65
N ALA A 766 2.26 -9.83 -3.86
CA ALA A 766 3.57 -9.28 -3.55
C ALA A 766 4.04 -9.75 -2.18
N ALA A 767 5.35 -9.97 -2.03
CA ALA A 767 5.98 -10.30 -0.76
C ALA A 767 7.33 -9.60 -0.57
N GLY A 768 7.75 -9.49 0.68
CA GLY A 768 8.99 -8.81 1.06
C GLY A 768 9.15 -8.73 2.58
N VAL A 769 9.41 -7.51 3.06
CA VAL A 769 9.63 -7.20 4.48
C VAL A 769 8.90 -5.92 4.90
N SER A 770 8.38 -5.92 6.14
CA SER A 770 7.93 -4.74 6.90
C SER A 770 8.92 -4.53 8.05
N ARG A 771 9.30 -3.29 8.38
CA ARG A 771 10.21 -3.01 9.51
C ARG A 771 9.99 -1.63 10.12
N PRO A 772 10.21 -1.45 11.44
CA PRO A 772 10.23 -0.11 12.05
C PRO A 772 11.24 0.81 11.35
N GLN A 773 10.92 2.10 11.24
CA GLN A 773 11.76 3.08 10.54
C GLN A 773 13.21 3.09 11.05
N VAL A 774 14.19 2.91 10.15
CA VAL A 774 15.63 2.93 10.49
C VAL A 774 16.35 3.97 9.64
N ALA A 775 16.85 5.03 10.30
CA ALA A 775 17.41 6.23 9.70
C ALA A 775 18.28 6.01 8.43
N TRP A 776 17.69 6.35 7.27
CA TRP A 776 18.32 6.56 5.96
C TRP A 776 19.43 5.58 5.57
N TYR A 777 19.03 4.39 5.09
CA TYR A 777 19.90 3.54 4.26
C TYR A 777 19.69 3.85 2.76
N PRO A 778 20.75 3.84 1.93
CA PRO A 778 20.61 4.03 0.49
C PRO A 778 20.03 2.79 -0.19
N PHE A 779 19.03 3.01 -1.06
CA PHE A 779 18.27 2.04 -1.88
C PHE A 779 19.05 0.94 -2.62
N ILE A 780 20.36 1.07 -2.76
CA ILE A 780 21.18 0.48 -3.83
C ILE A 780 21.49 -1.02 -3.61
N LEU A 781 21.34 -1.56 -2.40
CA LEU A 781 21.74 -2.95 -2.07
C LEU A 781 20.67 -3.70 -1.27
N PRO A 782 19.79 -4.51 -1.90
CA PRO A 782 18.76 -5.30 -1.23
C PRO A 782 19.33 -6.55 -0.50
N PHE A 783 20.50 -6.42 0.12
CA PHE A 783 21.29 -7.52 0.67
C PHE A 783 21.83 -7.25 2.09
N HIS A 784 21.43 -6.14 2.73
CA HIS A 784 21.87 -5.72 4.06
C HIS A 784 20.71 -5.33 4.99
N TYR A 785 19.58 -6.02 4.85
CA TYR A 785 18.50 -5.93 5.83
C TYR A 785 18.92 -6.68 7.09
N SER A 786 18.80 -6.03 8.24
CA SER A 786 19.03 -6.64 9.54
C SER A 786 17.86 -7.57 9.91
N HIS A 787 18.10 -8.52 10.81
CA HIS A 787 17.11 -9.50 11.29
C HIS A 787 16.07 -8.90 12.25
N ASP A 788 15.68 -7.64 12.01
CA ASP A 788 14.78 -6.84 12.84
C ASP A 788 13.40 -6.61 12.14
N GLY A 789 13.32 -6.88 10.83
CA GLY A 789 12.08 -6.80 10.05
C GLY A 789 11.23 -8.08 10.12
N GLN A 790 10.02 -8.02 9.60
CA GLN A 790 9.04 -9.10 9.59
C GLN A 790 8.62 -9.46 8.16
N PRO A 791 8.47 -10.76 7.81
CA PRO A 791 7.98 -11.15 6.50
C PRO A 791 6.59 -10.55 6.20
N ALA A 792 6.46 -9.85 5.08
CA ALA A 792 5.25 -9.08 4.75
C ALA A 792 4.70 -9.43 3.36
N LEU A 793 3.37 -9.51 3.24
CA LEU A 793 2.63 -9.90 2.03
C LEU A 793 1.48 -8.93 1.74
N ALA A 794 1.19 -8.68 0.47
CA ALA A 794 -0.02 -8.00 0.01
C ALA A 794 -0.61 -8.69 -1.23
N ARG A 795 -1.95 -8.82 -1.31
CA ARG A 795 -2.65 -9.32 -2.51
C ARG A 795 -3.43 -8.19 -3.17
N TYR A 796 -3.42 -8.16 -4.50
CA TYR A 796 -4.09 -7.14 -5.32
C TYR A 796 -4.96 -7.79 -6.38
N GLY A 797 -6.06 -7.14 -6.74
CA GLY A 797 -6.89 -7.51 -7.87
C GLY A 797 -6.16 -7.38 -9.22
N PRO A 798 -6.74 -7.91 -10.31
CA PRO A 798 -6.18 -7.77 -11.65
C PRO A 798 -6.11 -6.32 -12.17
N ASP A 799 -6.72 -5.38 -11.45
CA ASP A 799 -6.73 -3.93 -11.64
C ASP A 799 -5.69 -3.19 -10.79
N GLY A 800 -4.94 -3.88 -9.92
CA GLY A 800 -3.94 -3.26 -9.03
C GLY A 800 -4.53 -2.62 -7.77
N GLN A 801 -5.84 -2.73 -7.53
CA GLN A 801 -6.46 -2.38 -6.26
C GLN A 801 -6.12 -3.44 -5.21
N LEU A 802 -5.98 -3.05 -3.94
CA LEU A 802 -5.67 -3.95 -2.84
C LEU A 802 -6.88 -4.88 -2.57
N ASP A 803 -6.66 -6.20 -2.54
CA ASP A 803 -7.72 -7.20 -2.36
C ASP A 803 -8.16 -7.26 -0.89
N SER A 804 -9.16 -6.46 -0.55
CA SER A 804 -9.71 -6.37 0.82
C SER A 804 -10.31 -7.66 1.37
N THR A 805 -10.46 -8.72 0.56
CA THR A 805 -10.90 -10.06 1.01
C THR A 805 -9.76 -10.95 1.49
N PHE A 806 -8.51 -10.59 1.19
CA PHE A 806 -7.30 -11.32 1.60
C PHE A 806 -6.71 -10.74 2.91
N GLY A 807 -6.06 -11.59 3.71
CA GLY A 807 -5.33 -11.15 4.90
C GLY A 807 -6.19 -10.31 5.87
N ALA A 808 -5.62 -9.22 6.36
CA ALA A 808 -6.38 -8.10 6.91
C ALA A 808 -6.36 -6.94 5.88
N LYS A 809 -7.52 -6.62 5.30
CA LYS A 809 -7.70 -5.56 4.27
C LYS A 809 -6.78 -5.68 3.04
N GLY A 810 -6.25 -6.87 2.76
CA GLY A 810 -5.34 -7.19 1.66
C GLY A 810 -3.89 -7.40 2.04
N GLN A 811 -3.53 -7.21 3.32
CA GLN A 811 -2.16 -7.29 3.83
C GLN A 811 -1.99 -8.37 4.90
N MET A 812 -0.77 -8.89 5.05
CA MET A 812 -0.36 -9.80 6.12
C MET A 812 1.09 -9.52 6.53
N VAL A 813 1.39 -9.74 7.81
CA VAL A 813 2.74 -9.73 8.37
C VAL A 813 2.85 -10.95 9.27
N PHE A 814 3.99 -11.66 9.20
CA PHE A 814 4.24 -12.86 9.99
C PHE A 814 5.22 -12.52 11.12
N HIS A 815 4.92 -12.95 12.35
CA HIS A 815 5.81 -12.81 13.51
C HIS A 815 6.36 -14.19 13.94
N PRO A 816 7.47 -14.66 13.35
CA PRO A 816 8.07 -15.96 13.66
C PRO A 816 8.93 -15.92 14.96
N PRO A 817 8.90 -16.99 15.78
CA PRO A 817 9.63 -17.03 17.05
C PRO A 817 11.01 -17.71 16.95
N PRO A 818 12.09 -17.15 17.54
CA PRO A 818 12.35 -15.75 17.86
C PRO A 818 13.40 -15.15 16.90
N GLY A 819 13.00 -14.13 16.13
CA GLY A 819 13.90 -13.36 15.28
C GLY A 819 13.15 -12.78 14.07
N GLY A 820 13.61 -11.65 13.55
CA GLY A 820 13.06 -11.10 12.32
C GLY A 820 13.44 -11.91 11.08
N GLY A 821 12.79 -11.60 9.96
CA GLY A 821 12.95 -12.31 8.70
C GLY A 821 12.32 -11.57 7.52
N SER A 822 12.43 -12.16 6.34
CA SER A 822 11.92 -11.59 5.09
C SER A 822 11.64 -12.65 4.04
N ILE A 823 10.74 -12.37 3.08
CA ILE A 823 10.44 -13.26 1.94
C ILE A 823 11.05 -12.64 0.68
N HIS A 824 12.02 -13.33 0.09
CA HIS A 824 12.75 -12.93 -1.11
C HIS A 824 12.12 -13.46 -2.40
N ASP A 825 11.28 -14.50 -2.31
CA ASP A 825 10.68 -15.16 -3.49
C ASP A 825 9.31 -15.81 -3.17
N LEU A 826 8.47 -15.94 -4.20
CA LEU A 826 7.12 -16.52 -4.16
C LEU A 826 6.95 -17.56 -5.27
N LEU A 827 6.48 -18.75 -4.90
CA LEU A 827 6.27 -19.86 -5.81
C LEU A 827 4.85 -20.41 -5.70
N LEU A 828 4.04 -20.17 -6.72
CA LEU A 828 2.70 -20.77 -6.87
C LEU A 828 2.80 -22.26 -7.23
N LEU A 829 2.14 -23.12 -6.46
CA LEU A 829 2.09 -24.57 -6.68
C LEU A 829 0.86 -25.00 -7.51
N PRO A 830 0.88 -26.18 -8.17
CA PRO A 830 -0.21 -26.63 -9.05
C PRO A 830 -1.56 -26.91 -8.36
N ASP A 831 -1.61 -26.93 -7.03
CA ASP A 831 -2.83 -27.06 -6.23
C ASP A 831 -3.39 -25.70 -5.74
N GLY A 832 -2.77 -24.59 -6.15
CA GLY A 832 -3.15 -23.23 -5.78
C GLY A 832 -2.52 -22.73 -4.47
N SER A 833 -1.81 -23.57 -3.72
CA SER A 833 -1.03 -23.14 -2.56
C SER A 833 0.21 -22.35 -3.00
N VAL A 834 0.77 -21.53 -2.10
CA VAL A 834 1.95 -20.70 -2.39
C VAL A 834 3.06 -21.00 -1.38
N ILE A 835 4.29 -21.14 -1.86
CA ILE A 835 5.49 -21.13 -1.02
C ILE A 835 6.05 -19.71 -0.99
N GLY A 836 6.25 -19.16 0.20
CA GLY A 836 7.11 -17.99 0.43
C GLY A 836 8.48 -18.45 0.89
N ALA A 837 9.54 -17.88 0.34
CA ALA A 837 10.91 -18.31 0.62
C ALA A 837 11.84 -17.13 0.95
N GLY A 838 12.68 -17.29 1.97
CA GLY A 838 13.61 -16.23 2.39
C GLY A 838 14.46 -16.59 3.60
N ASP A 839 14.49 -15.69 4.59
CA ASP A 839 15.28 -15.84 5.82
C ASP A 839 14.46 -15.59 7.08
N LEU A 840 14.88 -16.23 8.17
CA LEU A 840 14.34 -16.12 9.53
C LEU A 840 15.48 -16.25 10.52
N GLY A 841 15.77 -15.22 11.32
CA GLY A 841 16.81 -15.24 12.35
C GLY A 841 18.26 -15.41 11.82
N GLY A 842 18.45 -15.42 10.50
CA GLY A 842 19.70 -15.78 9.83
C GLY A 842 19.81 -17.24 9.39
N ASP A 843 18.68 -17.98 9.35
CA ASP A 843 18.54 -19.31 8.73
C ASP A 843 17.72 -19.26 7.42
N PHE A 844 17.86 -20.28 6.56
CA PHE A 844 16.94 -20.51 5.43
C PHE A 844 15.51 -20.74 5.94
N ALA A 845 14.51 -20.04 5.41
CA ALA A 845 13.10 -20.20 5.82
C ALA A 845 12.13 -20.37 4.64
N LEU A 846 11.30 -21.41 4.69
CA LEU A 846 10.12 -21.57 3.82
C LEU A 846 8.84 -21.49 4.66
N ILE A 847 7.85 -20.76 4.14
CA ILE A 847 6.45 -20.86 4.57
C ILE A 847 5.59 -21.45 3.46
N ARG A 848 4.54 -22.18 3.82
CA ARG A 848 3.47 -22.56 2.89
C ARG A 848 2.15 -21.91 3.29
N LEU A 849 1.54 -21.24 2.33
CA LEU A 849 0.21 -20.65 2.44
C LEU A 849 -0.79 -21.56 1.73
N LYS A 850 -1.94 -21.78 2.37
CA LYS A 850 -3.10 -22.47 1.78
C LYS A 850 -3.51 -21.79 0.47
N ALA A 851 -4.09 -22.55 -0.45
CA ALA A 851 -4.79 -21.96 -1.59
C ALA A 851 -5.89 -21.00 -1.08
N ALA A 852 -5.88 -19.76 -1.57
CA ALA A 852 -6.95 -18.81 -1.28
C ALA A 852 -8.26 -19.30 -1.95
N PRO A 853 -9.41 -19.19 -1.26
CA PRO A 853 -10.71 -19.69 -1.74
C PRO A 853 -11.37 -18.82 -2.83
#